data_AF-A0A1P8WRB3-F1
#
_entry.id   AF-A0A1P8WRB3-F1
#
_cell.length_a   1.000
_cell.length_b   1.000
_cell.length_c   1.000
_cell.angle_alpha   90.00
_cell.angle_beta   90.00
_cell.angle_gamma   90.00
#
_symmetry.space_group_name_H-M   'P 1'
#
loop_
_entity.id
_entity.type
_entity.pdbx_description
1 polymer ?
#
loop_
_entity_poly.entity_id
_entity_poly.type
_entity_poly.pdbx_seq_one_letter_code
_entity_poly.pdbx_strand_id
1 'polypeptide(L)'
;MAAELQRCLPDSAIREFLESPLETADIERHLNHCVVCQQRLQNLTATAAIGWRKFMPDDKSISLDPTNVGRDLLRPLTGERSHSAGDYIGRFEVSEQIGQGGMGIVFLATDPKLGRDVAIKLLTQDRASDVQWLERFRREARLAGSLNHPNVLTIYEIGESDGTPFIATEFVLGLTLKERLRVLSLSLDEALDYAWQLAKGLAAAHAAGIVHRDLKPDNVMIRDDGLLKILDFGLARSSIPTATDETAISESGSIVGTVSFMSPEQARGQDSDISSDVFSYGSVLFLMLAGERPFVGETSSDVMAAILTRSPKSLGECNTEIPPWLIQLIGRCLSKNPVDRPTSKDVAEELANKRSLPTWKKHATAAVTDRVPETAVTAPSSQDKLVEAPEIRYARSGDVNIAWQTVGDGPIDMVFVMGWVSHLEWFWKDRAFATFLTRLATFSRLILFDKRGTGLSDRVPVDKLPTLETRMDDVRAVMDAAGSERAVLCGVSEGGPLCALFAATYPQKAIAITMMGCYARRLWAEDYPWGPTAEQRDLFFEEIASNWGGPLGIEDRAPSKANDQEFRKWWATYLRMGASPGAAVALTRMNAQIDIRPILPTIQVPTLVLHRSGDRCLRVEEGRYMADLIPGAKFVELPGDDHLPFVGDSQTMLDHIEEFLTGMRQAPAEDKVLATVLYIRSEADSEVEQDRFRALLRHQRDLFRGENLTIAERASILTFDGPARAVRAANAIVELANRLDMSICCGVETGMCDIGQQTLEGTAVETAGELSKTAAFSEVLVTETVMNLVSGSGLLFLPKSQLSDHGIVVFSLLDSR
;
A
#
# COMPACT_ATOMS: atom_id res chain seq x y z
N MET A 1 -14.85 28.74 45.22
CA MET A 1 -15.69 27.70 44.58
C MET A 1 -14.75 26.67 43.97
N ALA A 2 -14.60 25.48 44.57
CA ALA A 2 -13.56 24.51 44.16
C ALA A 2 -13.90 23.06 44.57
N ALA A 3 -15.20 22.67 44.56
CA ALA A 3 -15.64 21.42 45.18
C ALA A 3 -16.75 20.65 44.44
N GLU A 4 -17.23 21.09 43.27
CA GLU A 4 -18.44 20.53 42.63
C GLU A 4 -18.21 19.90 41.23
N LEU A 5 -17.02 20.04 40.65
CA LEU A 5 -16.71 19.60 39.26
C LEU A 5 -16.29 18.12 39.13
N GLN A 6 -16.88 17.19 39.91
CA GLN A 6 -16.33 15.83 40.04
C GLN A 6 -17.35 14.66 40.00
N ARG A 7 -18.37 14.74 39.14
CA ARG A 7 -19.23 13.59 38.76
C ARG A 7 -19.57 13.59 37.27
N CYS A 8 -19.63 12.40 36.67
CA CYS A 8 -19.99 12.19 35.27
C CYS A 8 -21.49 12.38 35.01
N LEU A 9 -21.84 12.72 33.75
CA LEU A 9 -23.23 12.83 33.31
C LEU A 9 -23.94 11.47 33.14
N PRO A 10 -25.28 11.40 33.33
CA PRO A 10 -26.09 10.24 32.98
C PRO A 10 -26.35 10.15 31.47
N ASP A 11 -26.54 8.94 30.94
CA ASP A 11 -26.69 8.70 29.50
C ASP A 11 -27.92 9.38 28.86
N SER A 12 -28.96 9.70 29.65
CA SER A 12 -30.09 10.49 29.17
C SER A 12 -29.67 11.87 28.67
N ALA A 13 -28.76 12.53 29.41
CA ALA A 13 -28.24 13.85 29.07
C ALA A 13 -27.33 13.81 27.81
N ILE A 14 -26.63 12.68 27.59
CA ILE A 14 -25.79 12.48 26.40
C ILE A 14 -26.66 12.22 25.15
N ARG A 15 -27.81 11.56 25.29
CA ARG A 15 -28.79 11.39 24.20
C ARG A 15 -29.55 12.67 23.88
N GLU A 16 -29.95 13.42 24.90
CA GLU A 16 -30.56 14.75 24.76
C GLU A 16 -29.63 15.70 23.99
N PHE A 17 -28.31 15.64 24.25
CA PHE A 17 -27.29 16.35 23.45
C PHE A 17 -27.14 15.85 22.01
N LEU A 18 -27.39 14.56 21.70
CA LEU A 18 -27.41 14.06 20.32
C LEU A 18 -28.68 14.46 19.55
N GLU A 19 -29.81 14.55 20.24
CA GLU A 19 -31.10 14.91 19.65
C GLU A 19 -31.27 16.44 19.50
N SER A 20 -30.64 17.24 20.39
CA SER A 20 -30.54 18.70 20.26
C SER A 20 -29.26 19.25 20.93
N PRO A 21 -28.14 19.39 20.20
CA PRO A 21 -26.85 19.83 20.77
C PRO A 21 -26.84 21.27 21.33
N LEU A 22 -27.77 22.13 20.88
CA LEU A 22 -27.60 23.59 20.92
C LEU A 22 -27.96 24.28 22.25
N GLU A 23 -28.73 23.64 23.14
CA GLU A 23 -29.21 24.28 24.39
C GLU A 23 -28.43 23.87 25.65
N THR A 24 -27.49 22.92 25.58
CA THR A 24 -26.89 22.28 26.77
C THR A 24 -25.39 22.54 26.94
N ALA A 25 -24.99 23.82 26.90
CA ALA A 25 -23.58 24.24 27.01
C ALA A 25 -22.84 23.78 28.30
N ASP A 26 -23.55 23.40 29.37
CA ASP A 26 -22.93 22.76 30.56
C ASP A 26 -22.64 21.26 30.34
N ILE A 27 -23.44 20.57 29.53
CA ILE A 27 -23.18 19.19 29.09
C ILE A 27 -21.98 19.15 28.15
N GLU A 28 -21.95 20.04 27.16
CA GLU A 28 -20.83 20.17 26.22
C GLU A 28 -19.51 20.49 26.96
N ARG A 29 -19.53 21.45 27.90
CA ARG A 29 -18.36 21.77 28.72
C ARG A 29 -17.91 20.59 29.60
N HIS A 30 -18.85 19.76 30.07
CA HIS A 30 -18.49 18.53 30.79
C HIS A 30 -17.90 17.47 29.86
N LEU A 31 -18.51 17.21 28.70
CA LEU A 31 -18.02 16.28 27.68
C LEU A 31 -16.57 16.61 27.30
N ASN A 32 -16.28 17.88 27.01
CA ASN A 32 -14.96 18.36 26.62
C ASN A 32 -13.85 18.18 27.69
N HIS A 33 -14.21 17.79 28.93
CA HIS A 33 -13.26 17.48 30.00
C HIS A 33 -13.47 16.08 30.62
N CYS A 34 -14.42 15.29 30.11
CA CYS A 34 -14.81 13.99 30.65
C CYS A 34 -14.83 12.93 29.54
N VAL A 35 -13.66 12.36 29.28
CA VAL A 35 -13.40 11.32 28.26
C VAL A 35 -14.41 10.17 28.34
N VAL A 36 -14.80 9.76 29.56
CA VAL A 36 -15.76 8.67 29.81
C VAL A 36 -17.14 8.96 29.19
N CYS A 37 -17.56 10.23 29.11
CA CYS A 37 -18.81 10.62 28.47
C CYS A 37 -18.65 10.80 26.95
N GLN A 38 -17.51 11.29 26.46
CA GLN A 38 -17.21 11.36 25.02
C GLN A 38 -17.19 9.97 24.36
N GLN A 39 -16.60 8.96 25.01
CA GLN A 39 -16.54 7.60 24.49
C GLN A 39 -17.93 6.97 24.27
N ARG A 40 -18.94 7.42 25.03
CA ARG A 40 -20.34 6.95 24.89
C ARG A 40 -21.08 7.62 23.72
N LEU A 41 -20.67 8.83 23.35
CA LEU A 41 -21.25 9.61 22.26
C LEU A 41 -20.96 8.99 20.88
N GLN A 42 -19.70 8.54 20.67
CA GLN A 42 -19.22 8.08 19.36
C GLN A 42 -19.85 6.76 18.87
N ASN A 43 -20.43 5.95 19.76
CA ASN A 43 -20.94 4.60 19.44
C ASN A 43 -22.31 4.61 18.71
N LEU A 44 -22.75 5.73 18.11
CA LEU A 44 -24.16 5.96 17.76
C LEU A 44 -24.48 6.41 16.30
N THR A 45 -23.52 6.64 15.37
CA THR A 45 -23.81 7.21 14.02
C THR A 45 -22.83 6.86 12.86
N ALA A 46 -23.31 6.30 11.72
CA ALA A 46 -22.72 6.40 10.33
C ALA A 46 -23.42 5.49 9.27
N THR A 47 -23.73 5.96 8.03
CA THR A 47 -24.01 5.12 6.80
C THR A 47 -24.31 5.91 5.47
N ALA A 48 -23.82 5.42 4.29
CA ALA A 48 -24.29 5.57 2.85
C ALA A 48 -24.03 6.83 1.90
N ALA A 49 -24.04 6.66 0.52
CA ALA A 49 -23.96 7.70 -0.60
C ALA A 49 -24.18 7.18 -2.10
N ILE A 50 -23.84 7.91 -3.24
CA ILE A 50 -23.59 7.49 -4.71
C ILE A 50 -23.45 8.68 -5.78
N GLY A 51 -23.03 8.46 -7.07
CA GLY A 51 -22.75 9.45 -8.18
C GLY A 51 -22.70 8.93 -9.68
N TRP A 52 -22.26 9.76 -10.69
CA TRP A 52 -22.27 9.45 -12.16
C TRP A 52 -21.16 10.14 -13.04
N ARG A 53 -20.89 9.68 -14.30
CA ARG A 53 -19.94 10.30 -15.30
C ARG A 53 -20.09 9.72 -16.78
N LYS A 54 -20.75 10.39 -17.79
CA LYS A 54 -20.74 10.04 -19.28
C LYS A 54 -20.94 11.20 -20.34
N PHE A 55 -20.00 11.42 -21.32
CA PHE A 55 -19.92 12.36 -22.52
C PHE A 55 -18.55 13.12 -22.71
N MET A 56 -17.83 13.03 -23.86
CA MET A 56 -16.71 13.91 -24.39
C MET A 56 -16.40 13.57 -25.90
N PRO A 57 -16.01 14.52 -26.79
CA PRO A 57 -14.95 14.33 -27.86
C PRO A 57 -14.28 15.67 -28.37
N ASP A 58 -13.18 15.86 -29.13
CA ASP A 58 -11.94 15.21 -29.70
C ASP A 58 -10.94 16.43 -29.94
N ASP A 59 -9.77 16.54 -30.63
CA ASP A 59 -8.95 15.80 -31.62
C ASP A 59 -7.42 16.23 -31.61
N LYS A 60 -6.46 15.35 -31.97
CA LYS A 60 -5.06 15.39 -32.57
C LYS A 60 -3.89 16.42 -32.35
N SER A 61 -2.73 15.88 -31.88
CA SER A 61 -1.36 15.79 -32.53
C SER A 61 -0.25 16.90 -32.55
N ILE A 62 1.03 16.49 -32.38
CA ILE A 62 2.27 16.75 -33.21
C ILE A 62 3.56 16.12 -32.56
N SER A 63 4.62 15.78 -33.32
CA SER A 63 5.88 15.14 -32.85
C SER A 63 7.19 15.88 -33.26
N LEU A 64 8.39 15.43 -32.82
CA LEU A 64 9.71 15.77 -33.41
C LEU A 64 10.87 14.81 -32.98
N ASP A 65 12.08 15.04 -33.53
CA ASP A 65 13.19 14.07 -33.77
C ASP A 65 14.52 14.40 -33.01
N PRO A 66 15.43 13.44 -32.68
CA PRO A 66 16.58 13.67 -31.78
C PRO A 66 18.01 13.48 -32.38
N THR A 67 18.97 14.35 -32.03
CA THR A 67 20.43 14.01 -31.96
C THR A 67 21.29 15.12 -31.35
N ASN A 68 22.41 14.74 -30.68
CA ASN A 68 23.60 15.56 -30.30
C ASN A 68 23.38 16.68 -29.25
N VAL A 69 24.27 16.98 -28.28
CA VAL A 69 25.62 16.47 -27.89
C VAL A 69 25.77 16.57 -26.35
N GLY A 70 26.52 15.67 -25.68
CA GLY A 70 27.00 15.98 -24.31
C GLY A 70 27.60 14.83 -23.48
N ARG A 71 28.89 14.53 -23.63
CA ARG A 71 29.67 13.74 -22.65
C ARG A 71 30.91 14.52 -22.22
N ASP A 72 30.90 15.07 -21.01
CA ASP A 72 31.98 14.93 -20.00
C ASP A 72 31.61 15.68 -18.71
N LEU A 73 32.43 15.52 -17.66
CA LEU A 73 32.31 16.12 -16.31
C LEU A 73 31.24 15.51 -15.38
N LEU A 74 31.60 14.42 -14.69
CA LEU A 74 31.70 14.40 -13.22
C LEU A 74 32.38 13.09 -12.76
N ARG A 75 33.36 13.20 -11.86
CA ARG A 75 34.06 12.05 -11.24
C ARG A 75 34.35 12.39 -9.77
N PRO A 76 33.69 11.73 -8.79
CA PRO A 76 33.89 12.05 -7.38
C PRO A 76 35.30 11.75 -6.85
N LEU A 77 35.68 12.42 -5.76
CA LEU A 77 36.95 12.26 -5.04
C LEU A 77 36.72 11.72 -3.62
N THR A 78 36.28 10.47 -3.51
CA THR A 78 36.37 9.65 -2.28
C THR A 78 36.80 8.23 -2.65
N GLY A 79 37.43 7.53 -1.70
CA GLY A 79 38.07 6.22 -1.94
C GLY A 79 37.15 5.00 -1.84
N GLU A 80 35.85 5.20 -1.65
CA GLU A 80 34.88 4.12 -1.46
C GLU A 80 34.29 3.69 -2.81
N ARG A 81 34.32 2.38 -3.09
CA ARG A 81 33.63 1.80 -4.26
C ARG A 81 32.14 1.72 -3.96
N SER A 82 31.33 2.45 -4.71
CA SER A 82 29.88 2.25 -4.72
C SER A 82 29.56 0.93 -5.42
N HIS A 83 29.18 -0.09 -4.66
CA HIS A 83 28.59 -1.31 -5.23
C HIS A 83 27.25 -0.94 -5.88
N SER A 84 27.13 -1.25 -7.16
CA SER A 84 26.00 -0.94 -8.03
C SER A 84 25.17 -2.19 -8.34
N ALA A 85 23.98 -2.03 -8.92
CA ALA A 85 23.22 -3.16 -9.44
C ALA A 85 24.05 -3.95 -10.47
N GLY A 86 24.21 -5.26 -10.26
CA GLY A 86 25.06 -6.15 -11.05
C GLY A 86 26.52 -6.27 -10.60
N ASP A 87 26.97 -5.55 -9.56
CA ASP A 87 28.24 -5.86 -8.88
C ASP A 87 28.09 -7.11 -8.00
N TYR A 88 29.21 -7.75 -7.65
CA TYR A 88 29.21 -8.91 -6.74
C TYR A 88 29.82 -8.59 -5.37
N ILE A 89 29.17 -9.07 -4.31
CA ILE A 89 29.75 -9.14 -2.96
C ILE A 89 29.98 -10.62 -2.64
N GLY A 90 31.26 -11.04 -2.57
CA GLY A 90 31.62 -12.45 -2.43
C GLY A 90 31.21 -13.29 -3.64
N ARG A 91 30.04 -13.94 -3.56
CA ARG A 91 29.41 -14.67 -4.70
C ARG A 91 28.02 -14.19 -5.08
N PHE A 92 27.49 -13.22 -4.35
CA PHE A 92 26.10 -12.79 -4.43
C PHE A 92 26.01 -11.57 -5.35
N GLU A 93 25.01 -11.56 -6.22
CA GLU A 93 24.80 -10.51 -7.21
C GLU A 93 23.96 -9.40 -6.58
N VAL A 94 24.49 -8.18 -6.50
CA VAL A 94 23.82 -7.04 -5.86
C VAL A 94 22.69 -6.55 -6.73
N SER A 95 21.48 -6.50 -6.17
CA SER A 95 20.30 -5.92 -6.81
C SER A 95 20.21 -4.42 -6.51
N GLU A 96 20.24 -4.05 -5.22
CA GLU A 96 20.06 -2.67 -4.76
C GLU A 96 20.55 -2.45 -3.32
N GLN A 97 20.60 -1.20 -2.85
CA GLN A 97 20.94 -0.84 -1.47
C GLN A 97 19.67 -0.61 -0.62
N ILE A 98 19.31 -1.59 0.21
CA ILE A 98 18.09 -1.55 1.06
C ILE A 98 18.27 -0.85 2.42
N GLY A 99 19.48 -0.42 2.78
CA GLY A 99 19.67 0.39 4.00
C GLY A 99 21.11 0.82 4.28
N GLN A 100 21.27 1.81 5.15
CA GLN A 100 22.56 2.33 5.58
C GLN A 100 22.50 2.79 7.05
N GLY A 101 23.55 2.53 7.83
CA GLY A 101 23.65 3.01 9.21
C GLY A 101 25.07 2.94 9.77
N GLY A 102 25.26 3.39 11.02
CA GLY A 102 26.57 3.49 11.70
C GLY A 102 27.29 2.16 12.03
N MET A 103 26.96 1.09 11.31
CA MET A 103 27.65 -0.21 11.34
C MET A 103 28.03 -0.71 9.95
N GLY A 104 27.49 -0.13 8.87
CA GLY A 104 27.62 -0.68 7.53
C GLY A 104 26.47 -0.31 6.60
N ILE A 105 26.57 -0.80 5.37
CA ILE A 105 25.56 -0.67 4.30
C ILE A 105 24.91 -2.05 4.11
N VAL A 106 23.59 -2.07 3.88
CA VAL A 106 22.81 -3.29 3.62
C VAL A 106 22.31 -3.27 2.18
N PHE A 107 22.59 -4.34 1.44
CA PHE A 107 22.16 -4.57 0.07
C PHE A 107 21.15 -5.72 -0.01
N LEU A 108 20.19 -5.62 -0.92
CA LEU A 108 19.48 -6.78 -1.45
C LEU A 108 20.36 -7.39 -2.54
N ALA A 109 20.51 -8.71 -2.51
CA ALA A 109 21.28 -9.45 -3.48
C ALA A 109 20.67 -10.85 -3.69
N THR A 110 20.96 -11.47 -4.83
CA THR A 110 20.55 -12.86 -5.11
C THR A 110 21.75 -13.80 -4.95
N ASP A 111 21.54 -15.02 -4.43
CA ASP A 111 22.52 -16.12 -4.46
C ASP A 111 22.36 -16.91 -5.77
N PRO A 112 23.18 -16.66 -6.82
CA PRO A 112 22.97 -17.25 -8.15
C PRO A 112 23.16 -18.78 -8.18
N LYS A 113 23.68 -19.38 -7.10
CA LYS A 113 23.78 -20.85 -6.96
C LYS A 113 22.51 -21.50 -6.42
N LEU A 114 21.63 -20.72 -5.79
CA LEU A 114 20.45 -21.21 -5.08
C LEU A 114 19.14 -20.56 -5.55
N GLY A 115 19.19 -19.49 -6.35
CA GLY A 115 18.01 -18.82 -6.90
C GLY A 115 17.12 -18.21 -5.81
N ARG A 116 17.75 -17.59 -4.80
CA ARG A 116 17.07 -16.98 -3.65
C ARG A 116 17.69 -15.63 -3.31
N ASP A 117 16.90 -14.76 -2.72
CA ASP A 117 17.36 -13.45 -2.28
C ASP A 117 17.88 -13.46 -0.84
N VAL A 118 18.84 -12.59 -0.58
CA VAL A 118 19.60 -12.47 0.66
C VAL A 118 19.82 -10.99 0.97
N ALA A 119 19.87 -10.65 2.26
CA ALA A 119 20.31 -9.32 2.70
C ALA A 119 21.81 -9.37 3.02
N ILE A 120 22.61 -8.45 2.46
CA ILE A 120 24.07 -8.42 2.62
C ILE A 120 24.51 -7.16 3.32
N LYS A 121 25.06 -7.31 4.52
CA LYS A 121 25.55 -6.22 5.35
C LYS A 121 27.08 -6.11 5.24
N LEU A 122 27.55 -5.16 4.42
CA LEU A 122 28.96 -4.76 4.32
C LEU A 122 29.33 -3.84 5.47
N LEU A 123 30.45 -4.09 6.14
CA LEU A 123 30.91 -3.32 7.30
C LEU A 123 31.85 -2.16 6.89
N THR A 124 31.88 -1.08 7.67
CA THR A 124 32.73 0.09 7.35
C THR A 124 34.23 -0.17 7.54
N GLN A 125 35.05 0.48 6.71
CA GLN A 125 36.52 0.23 6.67
C GLN A 125 37.23 0.49 8.01
N ASP A 126 36.79 1.47 8.80
CA ASP A 126 37.36 1.75 10.13
C ASP A 126 37.41 0.49 11.01
N ARG A 127 36.35 -0.34 10.95
CA ARG A 127 36.22 -1.58 11.73
C ARG A 127 36.85 -2.79 11.06
N ALA A 128 37.11 -2.72 9.75
CA ALA A 128 37.95 -3.72 9.07
C ALA A 128 39.43 -3.64 9.50
N SER A 129 39.84 -2.57 10.21
CA SER A 129 41.19 -2.42 10.74
C SER A 129 41.42 -3.04 12.13
N ASP A 130 40.38 -3.22 12.95
CA ASP A 130 40.50 -3.80 14.30
C ASP A 130 40.39 -5.34 14.25
N VAL A 131 41.55 -5.99 14.31
CA VAL A 131 41.69 -7.45 14.34
C VAL A 131 40.96 -8.09 15.53
N GLN A 132 40.97 -7.48 16.71
CA GLN A 132 40.32 -8.03 17.90
C GLN A 132 38.79 -7.92 17.80
N TRP A 133 38.29 -6.82 17.23
CA TRP A 133 36.87 -6.69 16.89
C TRP A 133 36.46 -7.70 15.82
N LEU A 134 37.26 -7.88 14.75
CA LEU A 134 36.98 -8.86 13.69
C LEU A 134 36.97 -10.31 14.19
N GLU A 135 37.86 -10.70 15.10
CA GLU A 135 37.83 -12.04 15.71
C GLU A 135 36.59 -12.25 16.58
N ARG A 136 36.19 -11.25 17.38
CA ARG A 136 34.94 -11.30 18.17
C ARG A 136 33.71 -11.36 17.26
N PHE A 137 33.62 -10.49 16.26
CA PHE A 137 32.58 -10.47 15.24
C PHE A 137 32.45 -11.82 14.52
N ARG A 138 33.57 -12.37 14.01
CA ARG A 138 33.61 -13.69 13.36
C ARG A 138 33.25 -14.84 14.30
N ARG A 139 33.43 -14.68 15.63
CA ARG A 139 33.02 -15.67 16.64
C ARG A 139 31.52 -15.58 16.95
N GLU A 140 31.00 -14.39 17.23
CA GLU A 140 29.59 -14.18 17.58
C GLU A 140 28.68 -14.47 16.38
N ALA A 141 29.08 -14.07 15.16
CA ALA A 141 28.32 -14.35 13.95
C ALA A 141 28.27 -15.85 13.61
N ARG A 142 29.32 -16.63 13.93
CA ARG A 142 29.30 -18.10 13.79
C ARG A 142 28.35 -18.77 14.79
N LEU A 143 28.22 -18.23 16.01
CA LEU A 143 27.23 -18.72 16.97
C LEU A 143 25.81 -18.43 16.46
N ALA A 144 25.55 -17.21 16.01
CA ALA A 144 24.26 -16.82 15.42
C ALA A 144 23.91 -17.64 14.16
N GLY A 145 24.88 -17.91 13.27
CA GLY A 145 24.68 -18.79 12.11
C GLY A 145 24.42 -20.26 12.42
N SER A 146 24.62 -20.71 13.66
CA SER A 146 24.21 -22.05 14.12
C SER A 146 22.77 -22.12 14.65
N LEU A 147 22.12 -20.96 14.86
CA LEU A 147 20.80 -20.85 15.47
C LEU A 147 19.69 -20.80 14.41
N ASN A 148 19.14 -21.97 14.07
CA ASN A 148 17.93 -22.05 13.26
C ASN A 148 16.68 -21.98 14.15
N HIS A 149 16.02 -20.82 14.20
CA HIS A 149 14.77 -20.61 14.91
C HIS A 149 13.87 -19.62 14.13
N PRO A 150 12.56 -19.88 13.94
CA PRO A 150 11.70 -19.04 13.08
C PRO A 150 11.68 -17.57 13.48
N ASN A 151 11.76 -17.26 14.78
CA ASN A 151 11.74 -15.89 15.29
C ASN A 151 13.12 -15.20 15.35
N VAL A 152 14.14 -15.76 14.72
CA VAL A 152 15.50 -15.20 14.63
C VAL A 152 15.87 -15.05 13.15
N LEU A 153 16.69 -14.04 12.83
CA LEU A 153 17.28 -13.84 11.51
C LEU A 153 18.39 -14.87 11.24
N THR A 154 18.22 -15.66 10.19
CA THR A 154 19.14 -16.71 9.76
C THR A 154 20.33 -16.12 9.02
N ILE A 155 21.55 -16.30 9.55
CA ILE A 155 22.78 -16.01 8.81
C ILE A 155 23.07 -17.17 7.86
N TYR A 156 23.27 -16.86 6.57
CA TYR A 156 23.69 -17.83 5.56
C TYR A 156 25.21 -17.84 5.36
N GLU A 157 25.86 -16.69 5.48
CA GLU A 157 27.30 -16.56 5.23
C GLU A 157 27.93 -15.41 6.01
N ILE A 158 29.21 -15.57 6.36
CA ILE A 158 30.08 -14.48 6.80
C ILE A 158 31.33 -14.56 5.93
N GLY A 159 31.60 -13.50 5.17
CA GLY A 159 32.65 -13.48 4.15
C GLY A 159 33.46 -12.20 4.16
N GLU A 160 34.26 -12.05 3.11
CA GLU A 160 35.11 -10.88 2.85
C GLU A 160 35.12 -10.65 1.34
N SER A 161 34.94 -9.41 0.89
CA SER A 161 34.91 -9.01 -0.51
C SER A 161 35.74 -7.73 -0.67
N ASP A 162 36.73 -7.72 -1.55
CA ASP A 162 37.70 -6.62 -1.69
C ASP A 162 38.32 -6.14 -0.34
N GLY A 163 38.59 -7.09 0.57
CA GLY A 163 39.12 -6.83 1.92
C GLY A 163 38.08 -6.29 2.92
N THR A 164 36.83 -6.10 2.50
CA THR A 164 35.73 -5.61 3.34
C THR A 164 34.88 -6.78 3.86
N PRO A 165 34.71 -6.96 5.18
CA PRO A 165 33.88 -8.03 5.73
C PRO A 165 32.39 -7.84 5.47
N PHE A 166 31.67 -8.94 5.21
CA PHE A 166 30.20 -8.94 5.05
C PHE A 166 29.52 -10.08 5.80
N ILE A 167 28.23 -9.89 6.10
CA ILE A 167 27.28 -10.98 6.47
C ILE A 167 26.23 -11.07 5.38
N ALA A 168 25.90 -12.27 4.90
CA ALA A 168 24.68 -12.54 4.14
C ALA A 168 23.66 -13.28 5.00
N THR A 169 22.43 -12.79 5.07
CA THR A 169 21.31 -13.38 5.84
C THR A 169 20.15 -13.72 4.92
N GLU A 170 19.12 -14.39 5.45
CA GLU A 170 17.81 -14.36 4.80
C GLU A 170 17.36 -12.90 4.55
N PHE A 171 16.75 -12.65 3.41
CA PHE A 171 15.98 -11.43 3.19
C PHE A 171 14.60 -11.61 3.83
N VAL A 172 14.14 -10.62 4.60
CA VAL A 172 12.87 -10.68 5.33
C VAL A 172 11.95 -9.59 4.78
N LEU A 173 10.90 -10.01 4.06
CA LEU A 173 9.85 -9.11 3.60
C LEU A 173 8.86 -8.84 4.74
N GLY A 174 8.74 -7.59 5.15
CA GLY A 174 7.88 -7.14 6.26
C GLY A 174 8.24 -5.75 6.76
N LEU A 175 7.53 -5.28 7.80
CA LEU A 175 7.75 -3.98 8.43
C LEU A 175 8.53 -4.14 9.74
N THR A 176 9.37 -3.16 10.12
CA THR A 176 9.89 -3.15 11.49
C THR A 176 8.76 -2.90 12.49
N LEU A 177 8.93 -3.34 13.74
CA LEU A 177 7.98 -3.05 14.82
C LEU A 177 7.85 -1.52 15.03
N LYS A 178 8.92 -0.76 14.76
CA LYS A 178 8.91 0.70 14.73
C LYS A 178 7.97 1.28 13.66
N GLU A 179 7.92 0.71 12.46
CA GLU A 179 6.93 1.10 11.44
C GLU A 179 5.52 0.61 11.80
N ARG A 180 5.35 -0.66 12.22
CA ARG A 180 4.04 -1.21 12.62
C ARG A 180 3.37 -0.37 13.71
N LEU A 181 4.14 0.18 14.66
CA LEU A 181 3.66 1.06 15.73
C LEU A 181 3.41 2.52 15.32
N ARG A 182 3.84 2.94 14.11
CA ARG A 182 3.54 4.29 13.57
C ARG A 182 2.21 4.34 12.82
N VAL A 183 1.81 3.25 12.18
CA VAL A 183 0.65 3.21 11.26
C VAL A 183 -0.66 2.93 11.99
N LEU A 184 -0.65 2.01 12.96
CA LEU A 184 -1.80 1.63 13.79
C LEU A 184 -1.33 1.26 15.20
N SER A 185 -2.16 1.51 16.21
CA SER A 185 -1.98 0.87 17.52
C SER A 185 -2.05 -0.67 17.39
N LEU A 186 -1.43 -1.39 18.31
CA LEU A 186 -1.63 -2.83 18.46
C LEU A 186 -2.86 -3.08 19.34
N SER A 187 -3.67 -4.07 18.98
CA SER A 187 -4.58 -4.69 19.95
C SER A 187 -3.81 -5.44 21.02
N LEU A 188 -4.42 -5.67 22.19
CA LEU A 188 -3.81 -6.43 23.28
C LEU A 188 -3.40 -7.85 22.84
N ASP A 189 -4.19 -8.50 21.98
CA ASP A 189 -3.91 -9.85 21.48
C ASP A 189 -2.74 -9.88 20.48
N GLU A 190 -2.64 -8.91 19.56
CA GLU A 190 -1.47 -8.76 18.68
C GLU A 190 -0.20 -8.47 19.49
N ALA A 191 -0.27 -7.51 20.43
CA ALA A 191 0.85 -7.15 21.27
C ALA A 191 1.34 -8.33 22.11
N LEU A 192 0.44 -9.18 22.61
CA LEU A 192 0.78 -10.38 23.37
C LEU A 192 1.28 -11.54 22.51
N ASP A 193 0.82 -11.69 21.27
CA ASP A 193 1.40 -12.66 20.33
C ASP A 193 2.83 -12.27 19.94
N TYR A 194 3.05 -11.02 19.51
CA TYR A 194 4.39 -10.51 19.20
C TYR A 194 5.32 -10.54 20.42
N ALA A 195 4.83 -10.21 21.62
CA ALA A 195 5.59 -10.37 22.86
C ALA A 195 6.05 -11.81 23.08
N TRP A 196 5.16 -12.78 22.87
CA TRP A 196 5.48 -14.20 23.02
C TRP A 196 6.47 -14.69 21.95
N GLN A 197 6.28 -14.31 20.68
CA GLN A 197 7.20 -14.63 19.59
C GLN A 197 8.61 -14.06 19.85
N LEU A 198 8.68 -12.82 20.32
CA LEU A 198 9.93 -12.12 20.65
C LEU A 198 10.63 -12.77 21.86
N ALA A 199 9.91 -13.04 22.96
CA ALA A 199 10.47 -13.72 24.13
C ALA A 199 11.00 -15.12 23.79
N LYS A 200 10.29 -15.87 22.93
CA LYS A 200 10.69 -17.19 22.44
C LYS A 200 11.96 -17.12 21.57
N GLY A 201 12.08 -16.11 20.70
CA GLY A 201 13.29 -15.88 19.92
C GLY A 201 14.50 -15.55 20.79
N LEU A 202 14.34 -14.69 21.80
CA LEU A 202 15.38 -14.38 22.78
C LEU A 202 15.77 -15.61 23.61
N ALA A 203 14.80 -16.43 24.05
CA ALA A 203 15.07 -17.66 24.79
C ALA A 203 15.91 -18.66 23.99
N ALA A 204 15.67 -18.78 22.68
CA ALA A 204 16.47 -19.61 21.79
C ALA A 204 17.91 -19.09 21.63
N ALA A 205 18.09 -17.76 21.51
CA ALA A 205 19.41 -17.13 21.43
C ALA A 205 20.20 -17.23 22.74
N HIS A 206 19.55 -16.97 23.87
CA HIS A 206 20.14 -17.07 25.21
C HIS A 206 20.58 -18.52 25.52
N ALA A 207 19.80 -19.51 25.10
CA ALA A 207 20.17 -20.93 25.21
C ALA A 207 21.38 -21.32 24.34
N ALA A 208 21.63 -20.60 23.23
CA ALA A 208 22.83 -20.73 22.41
C ALA A 208 24.02 -19.90 22.92
N GLY A 209 23.88 -19.19 24.06
CA GLY A 209 24.93 -18.33 24.63
C GLY A 209 25.10 -16.98 23.92
N ILE A 210 24.11 -16.55 23.14
CA ILE A 210 24.10 -15.29 22.38
C ILE A 210 23.34 -14.23 23.17
N VAL A 211 23.85 -13.00 23.22
CA VAL A 211 23.20 -11.82 23.83
C VAL A 211 23.00 -10.76 22.76
N HIS A 212 21.82 -10.14 22.70
CA HIS A 212 21.42 -9.21 21.63
C HIS A 212 22.00 -7.80 21.82
N ARG A 213 22.11 -7.30 23.06
CA ARG A 213 22.76 -6.03 23.46
C ARG A 213 22.21 -4.71 22.88
N ASP A 214 21.38 -4.75 21.84
CA ASP A 214 20.74 -3.56 21.21
C ASP A 214 19.28 -3.84 20.81
N LEU A 215 18.50 -4.51 21.67
CA LEU A 215 17.11 -4.85 21.34
C LEU A 215 16.22 -3.59 21.38
N LYS A 216 15.56 -3.28 20.26
CA LYS A 216 14.72 -2.09 20.05
C LYS A 216 13.74 -2.33 18.89
N PRO A 217 12.69 -1.50 18.72
CA PRO A 217 11.67 -1.71 17.68
C PRO A 217 12.19 -1.67 16.23
N ASP A 218 13.35 -1.06 15.98
CA ASP A 218 14.04 -1.09 14.67
C ASP A 218 14.64 -2.48 14.35
N ASN A 219 15.09 -3.21 15.39
CA ASN A 219 15.79 -4.51 15.25
C ASN A 219 14.81 -5.71 15.37
N VAL A 220 13.51 -5.46 15.20
CA VAL A 220 12.44 -6.46 15.23
C VAL A 220 11.57 -6.22 14.01
N MET A 221 11.35 -7.25 13.20
CA MET A 221 10.56 -7.18 11.97
C MET A 221 9.38 -8.14 12.01
N ILE A 222 8.26 -7.73 11.43
CA ILE A 222 6.99 -8.45 11.38
C ILE A 222 6.68 -8.67 9.90
N ARG A 223 6.61 -9.95 9.51
CA ARG A 223 6.23 -10.39 8.16
C ARG A 223 4.71 -10.33 7.98
N ASP A 224 4.25 -10.28 6.73
CA ASP A 224 2.81 -10.18 6.41
C ASP A 224 1.99 -11.40 6.86
N ASP A 225 2.62 -12.55 7.07
CA ASP A 225 2.00 -13.74 7.67
C ASP A 225 1.96 -13.73 9.21
N GLY A 226 2.31 -12.59 9.83
CA GLY A 226 2.33 -12.38 11.27
C GLY A 226 3.58 -12.92 11.98
N LEU A 227 4.54 -13.53 11.27
CA LEU A 227 5.76 -14.03 11.90
C LEU A 227 6.72 -12.87 12.25
N LEU A 228 7.05 -12.76 13.54
CA LEU A 228 8.05 -11.82 14.04
C LEU A 228 9.45 -12.44 13.97
N LYS A 229 10.44 -11.69 13.44
CA LYS A 229 11.86 -12.02 13.43
C LYS A 229 12.70 -10.96 14.16
N ILE A 230 13.63 -11.43 14.99
CA ILE A 230 14.67 -10.62 15.63
C ILE A 230 15.85 -10.46 14.65
N LEU A 231 16.23 -9.22 14.36
CA LEU A 231 17.34 -8.85 13.47
C LEU A 231 18.61 -8.53 14.29
N ASP A 232 19.78 -8.53 13.65
CA ASP A 232 21.00 -7.86 14.15
C ASP A 232 21.37 -8.11 15.63
N PHE A 233 21.79 -9.34 15.97
CA PHE A 233 22.26 -9.75 17.30
C PHE A 233 23.60 -9.13 17.73
N GLY A 234 23.66 -7.81 17.90
CA GLY A 234 24.64 -7.13 18.76
C GLY A 234 26.13 -7.23 18.41
N LEU A 235 26.47 -7.83 17.26
CA LEU A 235 27.80 -8.34 16.84
C LEU A 235 28.96 -7.34 16.83
N ALA A 236 28.70 -6.09 17.19
CA ALA A 236 29.58 -4.94 17.03
C ALA A 236 29.89 -4.16 18.31
N ARG A 237 29.17 -4.38 19.42
CA ARG A 237 29.45 -3.72 20.70
C ARG A 237 30.46 -4.53 21.52
N SER A 238 31.73 -4.13 21.45
CA SER A 238 32.62 -4.31 22.60
C SER A 238 32.10 -3.48 23.76
N SER A 239 32.27 -3.96 24.99
CA SER A 239 32.06 -3.14 26.20
C SER A 239 33.18 -2.11 26.37
N ILE A 240 32.96 -1.19 27.32
CA ILE A 240 33.75 0.02 27.62
C ILE A 240 33.61 1.13 26.55
N PRO A 241 32.68 2.08 26.71
CA PRO A 241 32.89 3.42 26.18
C PRO A 241 33.98 4.08 27.02
N THR A 242 35.12 4.39 26.41
CA THR A 242 36.21 5.09 27.09
C THR A 242 35.91 6.59 27.13
N ALA A 243 36.40 7.29 28.15
CA ALA A 243 36.17 8.74 28.34
C ALA A 243 36.90 9.66 27.33
N THR A 244 37.17 9.14 26.13
CA THR A 244 37.77 9.80 24.96
C THR A 244 36.82 9.83 23.76
N ASP A 245 35.68 9.13 23.82
CA ASP A 245 34.70 9.05 22.72
C ASP A 245 33.81 10.31 22.58
N GLU A 246 34.29 11.47 23.04
CA GLU A 246 33.61 12.77 22.92
C GLU A 246 33.48 13.26 21.46
N THR A 247 34.21 12.65 20.52
CA THR A 247 34.17 12.98 19.09
C THR A 247 33.10 12.23 18.29
N ALA A 248 32.28 11.39 18.93
CA ALA A 248 31.15 10.69 18.30
C ALA A 248 29.85 11.53 18.25
N ILE A 249 29.95 12.86 18.34
CA ILE A 249 28.82 13.79 18.21
C ILE A 249 28.60 14.10 16.73
N SER A 250 27.55 13.53 16.12
CA SER A 250 27.07 14.00 14.82
C SER A 250 26.26 15.28 15.00
N GLU A 251 26.41 16.24 14.08
CA GLU A 251 25.74 17.54 14.11
C GLU A 251 24.21 17.46 13.88
N SER A 252 23.66 16.26 13.74
CA SER A 252 22.27 15.98 13.34
C SER A 252 21.30 15.68 14.50
N GLY A 253 21.71 15.91 15.77
CA GLY A 253 20.82 15.93 16.94
C GLY A 253 20.09 14.62 17.33
N SER A 254 20.35 13.50 16.65
CA SER A 254 19.51 12.30 16.67
C SER A 254 19.70 11.35 17.88
N ILE A 255 20.63 11.65 18.79
CA ILE A 255 21.13 10.75 19.83
C ILE A 255 20.04 10.34 20.86
N VAL A 256 19.03 11.19 21.11
CA VAL A 256 17.96 10.94 22.09
C VAL A 256 17.09 9.72 21.73
N GLY A 257 17.10 9.26 20.48
CA GLY A 257 16.31 8.11 20.03
C GLY A 257 16.76 6.76 20.60
N THR A 258 18.06 6.47 20.54
CA THR A 258 18.60 5.12 20.79
C THR A 258 18.71 4.78 22.27
N VAL A 259 18.89 5.77 23.13
CA VAL A 259 19.11 5.57 24.58
C VAL A 259 17.90 4.99 25.31
N SER A 260 16.67 5.17 24.80
CA SER A 260 15.42 4.82 25.52
C SER A 260 15.18 3.31 25.75
N PHE A 261 15.95 2.42 25.12
CA PHE A 261 15.82 0.96 25.29
C PHE A 261 17.03 0.32 25.97
N MET A 262 18.03 1.11 26.38
CA MET A 262 19.21 0.64 27.10
C MET A 262 18.85 0.14 28.49
N SER A 263 19.56 -0.88 28.96
CA SER A 263 19.44 -1.34 30.35
C SER A 263 20.21 -0.44 31.34
N PRO A 264 19.90 -0.50 32.65
CA PRO A 264 20.59 0.27 33.68
C PRO A 264 22.10 0.00 33.74
N GLU A 265 22.53 -1.22 33.51
CA GLU A 265 23.95 -1.58 33.42
C GLU A 265 24.61 -1.02 32.14
N GLN A 266 23.93 -1.02 31.00
CA GLN A 266 24.38 -0.33 29.78
C GLN A 266 24.52 1.18 29.97
N ALA A 267 23.54 1.81 30.64
CA ALA A 267 23.58 3.23 30.99
C ALA A 267 24.67 3.58 32.03
N ARG A 268 25.36 2.59 32.61
CA ARG A 268 26.58 2.75 33.43
C ARG A 268 27.87 2.34 32.71
N GLY A 269 27.80 1.95 31.43
CA GLY A 269 28.95 1.41 30.67
C GLY A 269 29.42 0.03 31.15
N GLN A 270 28.61 -0.69 31.91
CA GLN A 270 28.92 -2.04 32.42
C GLN A 270 28.66 -3.11 31.33
N ASP A 271 29.24 -4.30 31.49
CA ASP A 271 28.99 -5.43 30.59
C ASP A 271 27.50 -5.79 30.52
N SER A 272 27.02 -6.09 29.31
CA SER A 272 25.63 -6.49 29.05
C SER A 272 25.49 -8.00 28.94
N ASP A 273 24.48 -8.56 29.61
CA ASP A 273 24.20 -10.00 29.62
C ASP A 273 22.74 -10.32 29.20
N ILE A 274 22.33 -11.57 29.36
CA ILE A 274 20.98 -12.03 29.03
C ILE A 274 19.87 -11.26 29.77
N SER A 275 20.15 -10.67 30.93
CA SER A 275 19.19 -9.87 31.69
C SER A 275 19.06 -8.45 31.12
N SER A 276 20.07 -7.94 30.42
CA SER A 276 20.01 -6.66 29.69
C SER A 276 18.98 -6.73 28.57
N ASP A 277 19.01 -7.81 27.78
CA ASP A 277 18.02 -8.07 26.74
C ASP A 277 16.59 -8.16 27.29
N VAL A 278 16.40 -8.70 28.50
CA VAL A 278 15.08 -8.76 29.17
C VAL A 278 14.59 -7.37 29.57
N PHE A 279 15.48 -6.45 29.96
CA PHE A 279 15.10 -5.05 30.24
C PHE A 279 14.70 -4.30 28.96
N SER A 280 15.47 -4.47 27.89
CA SER A 280 15.14 -3.93 26.57
C SER A 280 13.83 -4.52 26.03
N TYR A 281 13.61 -5.83 26.20
CA TYR A 281 12.34 -6.51 25.90
C TYR A 281 11.17 -5.91 26.68
N GLY A 282 11.32 -5.72 28.01
CA GLY A 282 10.32 -5.07 28.84
C GLY A 282 10.00 -3.65 28.38
N SER A 283 11.00 -2.94 27.83
CA SER A 283 10.85 -1.59 27.30
C SER A 283 10.12 -1.56 25.95
N VAL A 284 10.37 -2.55 25.08
CA VAL A 284 9.63 -2.75 23.83
C VAL A 284 8.19 -3.17 24.10
N LEU A 285 7.95 -4.09 25.05
CA LEU A 285 6.62 -4.53 25.45
C LEU A 285 5.80 -3.41 26.11
N PHE A 286 6.43 -2.57 26.94
CA PHE A 286 5.79 -1.37 27.46
C PHE A 286 5.32 -0.46 26.32
N LEU A 287 6.20 -0.19 25.34
CA LEU A 287 5.88 0.67 24.18
C LEU A 287 4.73 0.09 23.33
N MET A 288 4.71 -1.23 23.10
CA MET A 288 3.64 -1.89 22.35
C MET A 288 2.25 -1.75 23.00
N LEU A 289 2.19 -1.60 24.33
CA LEU A 289 0.94 -1.53 25.09
C LEU A 289 0.53 -0.11 25.50
N ALA A 290 1.49 0.80 25.65
CA ALA A 290 1.26 2.19 26.09
C ALA A 290 1.31 3.23 24.95
N GLY A 291 1.91 2.90 23.80
CA GLY A 291 2.21 3.86 22.73
C GLY A 291 3.35 4.84 23.04
N GLU A 292 3.65 5.09 24.32
CA GLU A 292 4.80 5.86 24.79
C GLU A 292 5.90 5.00 25.44
N ARG A 293 7.08 5.59 25.65
CA ARG A 293 8.27 4.88 26.19
C ARG A 293 8.21 4.81 27.73
N PRO A 294 8.74 3.75 28.36
CA PRO A 294 8.75 3.61 29.83
C PRO A 294 9.57 4.69 30.55
N PHE A 295 10.59 5.25 29.89
CA PHE A 295 11.47 6.28 30.42
C PHE A 295 11.60 7.43 29.42
N VAL A 296 11.38 8.65 29.89
CA VAL A 296 11.38 9.89 29.10
C VAL A 296 12.12 11.01 29.83
N GLY A 297 12.67 11.94 29.06
CA GLY A 297 13.45 13.09 29.51
C GLY A 297 13.74 14.02 28.33
N GLU A 298 14.18 15.25 28.59
CA GLU A 298 14.39 16.28 27.57
C GLU A 298 15.70 16.05 26.78
N THR A 299 16.75 15.59 27.47
CA THR A 299 18.03 15.21 26.87
C THR A 299 18.30 13.70 26.95
N SER A 300 19.28 13.22 26.17
CA SER A 300 19.80 11.85 26.29
C SER A 300 20.22 11.51 27.72
N SER A 301 20.81 12.46 28.44
CA SER A 301 21.26 12.33 29.82
C SER A 301 20.09 12.19 30.80
N ASP A 302 18.97 12.89 30.57
CA ASP A 302 17.75 12.75 31.37
C ASP A 302 17.10 11.38 31.18
N VAL A 303 17.11 10.86 29.95
CA VAL A 303 16.62 9.51 29.63
C VAL A 303 17.50 8.45 30.32
N MET A 304 18.84 8.59 30.27
CA MET A 304 19.75 7.73 31.02
C MET A 304 19.49 7.82 32.53
N ALA A 305 19.36 9.03 33.09
CA ALA A 305 19.05 9.23 34.50
C ALA A 305 17.70 8.59 34.90
N ALA A 306 16.69 8.67 34.03
CA ALA A 306 15.40 7.99 34.23
C ALA A 306 15.53 6.46 34.19
N ILE A 307 16.29 5.90 33.24
CA ILE A 307 16.62 4.47 33.17
C ILE A 307 17.34 4.02 34.46
N LEU A 308 18.21 4.84 35.02
CA LEU A 308 18.97 4.52 36.24
C LEU A 308 18.17 4.67 37.55
N THR A 309 17.23 5.63 37.63
CA THR A 309 16.65 6.07 38.92
C THR A 309 15.13 6.05 39.03
N ARG A 310 14.38 6.15 37.91
CA ARG A 310 12.91 6.28 37.93
C ARG A 310 12.22 4.95 37.65
N SER A 311 11.13 4.65 38.35
CA SER A 311 10.17 3.64 37.90
C SER A 311 9.46 4.10 36.61
N PRO A 312 9.02 3.18 35.73
CA PRO A 312 8.14 3.54 34.63
C PRO A 312 6.77 4.01 35.14
N LYS A 313 5.98 4.69 34.30
CA LYS A 313 4.57 5.00 34.59
C LYS A 313 3.77 3.72 34.81
N SER A 314 2.66 3.79 35.55
CA SER A 314 1.78 2.64 35.74
C SER A 314 0.99 2.36 34.46
N LEU A 315 1.20 1.18 33.85
CA LEU A 315 0.43 0.76 32.68
C LEU A 315 -1.09 0.74 32.93
N GLY A 316 -1.53 0.49 34.17
CA GLY A 316 -2.94 0.53 34.55
C GLY A 316 -3.54 1.94 34.65
N GLU A 317 -2.70 2.99 34.64
CA GLU A 317 -3.12 4.39 34.48
C GLU A 317 -3.19 4.78 32.99
N CYS A 318 -2.39 4.13 32.13
CA CYS A 318 -2.38 4.34 30.69
C CYS A 318 -3.51 3.60 29.95
N ASN A 319 -3.79 2.35 30.32
CA ASN A 319 -4.87 1.55 29.73
C ASN A 319 -5.39 0.49 30.74
N THR A 320 -6.68 0.57 31.09
CA THR A 320 -7.33 -0.32 32.06
C THR A 320 -7.60 -1.75 31.55
N GLU A 321 -7.44 -2.01 30.26
CA GLU A 321 -7.59 -3.36 29.68
C GLU A 321 -6.34 -4.22 29.90
N ILE A 322 -5.19 -3.62 30.22
CA ILE A 322 -3.92 -4.34 30.46
C ILE A 322 -4.05 -5.20 31.73
N PRO A 323 -3.97 -6.55 31.64
CA PRO A 323 -4.20 -7.42 32.79
C PRO A 323 -3.16 -7.21 33.90
N PRO A 324 -3.53 -7.23 35.20
CA PRO A 324 -2.59 -6.98 36.30
C PRO A 324 -1.35 -7.90 36.33
N TRP A 325 -1.47 -9.14 35.84
CA TRP A 325 -0.33 -10.06 35.72
C TRP A 325 0.69 -9.60 34.66
N LEU A 326 0.23 -8.94 33.58
CA LEU A 326 1.06 -8.42 32.50
C LEU A 326 1.82 -7.18 32.98
N ILE A 327 1.16 -6.32 33.77
CA ILE A 327 1.80 -5.18 34.47
C ILE A 327 2.91 -5.69 35.40
N GLN A 328 2.65 -6.77 36.17
CA GLN A 328 3.66 -7.40 37.04
C GLN A 328 4.81 -8.06 36.27
N LEU A 329 4.54 -8.67 35.11
CA LEU A 329 5.57 -9.25 34.23
C LEU A 329 6.49 -8.16 33.67
N ILE A 330 5.93 -7.09 33.12
CA ILE A 330 6.68 -5.94 32.58
C ILE A 330 7.44 -5.22 33.70
N GLY A 331 6.83 -5.06 34.87
CA GLY A 331 7.49 -4.49 36.05
C GLY A 331 8.75 -5.25 36.47
N ARG A 332 8.71 -6.60 36.48
CA ARG A 332 9.90 -7.44 36.74
C ARG A 332 10.93 -7.37 35.61
N CYS A 333 10.52 -7.29 34.35
CA CYS A 333 11.46 -7.11 33.23
C CYS A 333 12.21 -5.77 33.34
N LEU A 334 11.52 -4.72 33.80
CA LEU A 334 12.07 -3.37 34.03
C LEU A 334 12.73 -3.17 35.40
N SER A 335 13.01 -4.26 36.15
CA SER A 335 13.75 -4.21 37.41
C SER A 335 15.13 -3.58 37.22
N LYS A 336 15.46 -2.59 38.07
CA LYS A 336 16.74 -1.85 37.97
C LYS A 336 17.96 -2.71 38.31
N ASN A 337 17.75 -3.72 39.14
CA ASN A 337 18.72 -4.75 39.52
C ASN A 337 18.60 -5.95 38.56
N PRO A 338 19.68 -6.36 37.87
CA PRO A 338 19.68 -7.51 36.96
C PRO A 338 19.07 -8.81 37.50
N VAL A 339 19.39 -9.17 38.75
CA VAL A 339 18.95 -10.47 39.33
C VAL A 339 17.47 -10.53 39.72
N ASP A 340 16.77 -9.40 39.71
CA ASP A 340 15.31 -9.32 39.96
C ASP A 340 14.49 -9.39 38.65
N ARG A 341 15.14 -9.67 37.52
CA ARG A 341 14.51 -9.87 36.19
C ARG A 341 14.28 -11.38 35.94
N PRO A 342 13.16 -11.78 35.30
CA PRO A 342 12.98 -13.15 34.82
C PRO A 342 13.96 -13.46 33.67
N THR A 343 14.19 -14.73 33.35
CA THR A 343 14.85 -15.06 32.07
C THR A 343 13.88 -14.90 30.90
N SER A 344 14.40 -14.71 29.69
CA SER A 344 13.60 -14.70 28.44
C SER A 344 12.77 -15.97 28.27
N LYS A 345 13.27 -17.12 28.76
CA LYS A 345 12.55 -18.38 28.82
C LYS A 345 11.35 -18.31 29.77
N ASP A 346 11.54 -17.82 31.00
CA ASP A 346 10.44 -17.71 31.99
C ASP A 346 9.33 -16.79 31.47
N VAL A 347 9.70 -15.69 30.80
CA VAL A 347 8.77 -14.78 30.12
C VAL A 347 7.96 -15.51 29.03
N ALA A 348 8.63 -16.27 28.16
CA ALA A 348 7.98 -17.01 27.09
C ALA A 348 7.04 -18.12 27.62
N GLU A 349 7.45 -18.82 28.68
CA GLU A 349 6.62 -19.83 29.36
C GLU A 349 5.44 -19.19 30.11
N GLU A 350 5.62 -18.06 30.79
CA GLU A 350 4.53 -17.34 31.46
C GLU A 350 3.48 -16.86 30.45
N LEU A 351 3.90 -16.24 29.34
CA LEU A 351 3.00 -15.82 28.26
C LEU A 351 2.26 -17.00 27.62
N ALA A 352 2.94 -18.11 27.33
CA ALA A 352 2.32 -19.33 26.81
C ALA A 352 1.26 -19.91 27.78
N ASN A 353 1.56 -19.92 29.08
CA ASN A 353 0.66 -20.38 30.13
C ASN A 353 -0.55 -19.46 30.33
N LYS A 354 -0.45 -18.15 30.06
CA LYS A 354 -1.63 -17.25 30.07
C LYS A 354 -2.48 -17.40 28.81
N ARG A 355 -1.85 -17.61 27.65
CA ARG A 355 -2.52 -17.82 26.35
C ARG A 355 -3.42 -19.07 26.30
N SER A 356 -3.14 -20.08 27.13
CA SER A 356 -3.95 -21.30 27.22
C SER A 356 -5.22 -21.17 28.09
N LEU A 357 -5.37 -20.09 28.87
CA LEU A 357 -6.48 -19.93 29.82
C LEU A 357 -7.81 -19.53 29.14
N PRO A 358 -8.97 -20.02 29.60
CA PRO A 358 -10.27 -19.64 29.04
C PRO A 358 -10.60 -18.14 29.10
N THR A 359 -9.94 -17.37 29.97
CA THR A 359 -10.06 -15.91 30.00
C THR A 359 -9.52 -15.23 28.75
N TRP A 360 -8.41 -15.71 28.17
CA TRP A 360 -7.93 -15.27 26.85
C TRP A 360 -9.04 -15.44 25.80
N LYS A 361 -9.65 -16.64 25.76
CA LYS A 361 -10.75 -16.92 24.83
C LYS A 361 -12.04 -16.13 25.11
N LYS A 362 -12.27 -15.65 26.33
CA LYS A 362 -13.46 -14.84 26.67
C LYS A 362 -13.40 -13.41 26.13
N HIS A 363 -12.23 -12.77 26.11
CA HIS A 363 -12.09 -11.48 25.43
C HIS A 363 -12.23 -11.66 23.90
N ALA A 364 -11.59 -12.68 23.33
CA ALA A 364 -11.73 -13.06 21.92
C ALA A 364 -13.14 -13.53 21.48
N THR A 365 -14.10 -13.71 22.39
CA THR A 365 -15.50 -14.10 22.06
C THR A 365 -16.55 -13.07 22.44
N ALA A 366 -16.18 -11.98 23.14
CA ALA A 366 -17.10 -10.89 23.46
C ALA A 366 -17.34 -9.92 22.29
N ALA A 367 -16.45 -9.92 21.28
CA ALA A 367 -16.50 -9.05 20.11
C ALA A 367 -16.92 -9.76 18.81
N VAL A 368 -17.30 -11.05 18.85
CA VAL A 368 -17.56 -11.88 17.66
C VAL A 368 -18.91 -12.59 17.77
N THR A 369 -19.98 -11.80 17.83
CA THR A 369 -21.37 -12.27 17.67
C THR A 369 -22.19 -11.38 16.75
N ASP A 370 -21.74 -11.24 15.51
CA ASP A 370 -22.66 -11.46 14.39
C ASP A 370 -21.94 -12.26 13.31
N ARG A 371 -22.62 -13.26 12.72
CA ARG A 371 -21.99 -14.28 11.87
C ARG A 371 -22.45 -14.17 10.42
N VAL A 372 -21.54 -13.76 9.55
CA VAL A 372 -21.55 -14.23 8.15
C VAL A 372 -21.09 -15.71 8.15
N PRO A 373 -21.68 -16.62 7.37
CA PRO A 373 -21.29 -18.03 7.37
C PRO A 373 -19.84 -18.25 6.88
N GLU A 374 -19.14 -19.22 7.49
CA GLU A 374 -17.83 -19.67 7.02
C GLU A 374 -17.93 -20.38 5.66
N THR A 375 -17.42 -19.74 4.61
CA THR A 375 -16.89 -20.45 3.43
C THR A 375 -15.36 -20.48 3.52
N ALA A 376 -14.76 -21.62 3.19
CA ALA A 376 -13.33 -21.84 3.41
C ALA A 376 -12.47 -20.92 2.52
N VAL A 377 -11.55 -20.18 3.14
CA VAL A 377 -10.53 -19.40 2.41
C VAL A 377 -9.51 -20.35 1.80
N THR A 378 -9.70 -20.70 0.53
CA THR A 378 -8.59 -21.15 -0.32
C THR A 378 -7.60 -20.01 -0.51
N ALA A 379 -6.31 -20.31 -0.47
CA ALA A 379 -5.26 -19.32 -0.73
C ALA A 379 -5.46 -18.65 -2.11
N PRO A 380 -5.15 -17.35 -2.27
CA PRO A 380 -5.33 -16.63 -3.52
C PRO A 380 -4.55 -17.30 -4.67
N SER A 381 -5.18 -17.39 -5.84
CA SER A 381 -4.56 -17.90 -7.06
C SER A 381 -3.46 -16.95 -7.56
N SER A 382 -2.46 -17.52 -8.23
CA SER A 382 -1.24 -16.84 -8.64
C SER A 382 -1.41 -15.95 -9.88
N GLN A 383 -2.36 -15.01 -9.86
CA GLN A 383 -2.63 -14.05 -10.94
C GLN A 383 -2.83 -12.60 -10.46
N ASP A 384 -3.34 -12.34 -9.25
CA ASP A 384 -3.27 -10.99 -8.66
C ASP A 384 -1.83 -10.70 -8.17
N LYS A 385 -0.93 -10.44 -9.12
CA LYS A 385 0.23 -9.59 -8.84
C LYS A 385 -0.30 -8.19 -8.55
N LEU A 386 -0.35 -7.83 -7.27
CA LEU A 386 -0.34 -6.42 -6.87
C LEU A 386 0.79 -5.73 -7.63
N VAL A 387 0.52 -4.57 -8.23
CA VAL A 387 1.55 -3.78 -8.89
C VAL A 387 2.53 -3.33 -7.80
N GLU A 388 3.73 -3.91 -7.85
CA GLU A 388 4.79 -3.65 -6.90
C GLU A 388 5.20 -2.17 -7.01
N ALA A 389 5.14 -1.44 -5.89
CA ALA A 389 5.28 0.00 -5.89
C ALA A 389 6.72 0.37 -6.32
N PRO A 390 6.92 1.14 -7.41
CA PRO A 390 8.26 1.48 -7.87
C PRO A 390 9.08 2.28 -6.84
N GLU A 391 10.39 2.08 -6.87
CA GLU A 391 11.39 2.68 -5.97
C GLU A 391 11.16 4.18 -5.72
N ILE A 392 11.05 4.55 -4.44
CA ILE A 392 10.97 5.96 -4.00
C ILE A 392 12.37 6.56 -3.91
N ARG A 393 12.61 7.61 -4.70
CA ARG A 393 13.84 8.40 -4.75
C ARG A 393 13.57 9.82 -4.23
N TYR A 394 14.65 10.58 -3.99
CA TYR A 394 14.55 11.93 -3.44
C TYR A 394 15.33 12.93 -4.29
N ALA A 395 14.68 14.04 -4.67
CA ALA A 395 15.28 15.17 -5.38
C ALA A 395 15.50 16.33 -4.41
N ARG A 396 16.65 17.01 -4.50
CA ARG A 396 17.00 18.12 -3.60
C ARG A 396 16.47 19.45 -4.14
N SER A 397 15.47 20.02 -3.47
CA SER A 397 14.82 21.28 -3.84
C SER A 397 15.12 22.38 -2.82
N GLY A 398 16.35 22.91 -2.88
CA GLY A 398 16.87 23.88 -1.91
C GLY A 398 17.20 23.25 -0.55
N ASP A 399 16.43 23.61 0.48
CA ASP A 399 16.57 23.11 1.85
C ASP A 399 15.79 21.81 2.12
N VAL A 400 14.84 21.45 1.27
CA VAL A 400 13.98 20.26 1.39
C VAL A 400 14.30 19.17 0.36
N ASN A 401 13.91 17.93 0.69
CA ASN A 401 13.92 16.77 -0.18
C ASN A 401 12.51 16.46 -0.66
N ILE A 402 12.37 16.23 -1.97
CA ILE A 402 11.11 15.92 -2.65
C ILE A 402 11.13 14.45 -3.05
N ALA A 403 10.24 13.64 -2.49
CA ALA A 403 10.06 12.24 -2.85
C ALA A 403 9.46 12.12 -4.26
N TRP A 404 10.03 11.26 -5.09
CA TRP A 404 9.60 11.00 -6.46
C TRP A 404 9.85 9.54 -6.87
N GLN A 405 9.18 9.08 -7.91
CA GLN A 405 9.38 7.76 -8.53
C GLN A 405 9.08 7.83 -10.03
N THR A 406 9.50 6.81 -10.78
CA THR A 406 9.15 6.63 -12.21
C THR A 406 8.33 5.36 -12.44
N VAL A 407 7.42 5.41 -13.40
CA VAL A 407 6.62 4.27 -13.88
C VAL A 407 6.70 4.22 -15.39
N GLY A 408 7.00 3.04 -15.95
CA GLY A 408 7.16 2.85 -17.40
C GLY A 408 8.41 3.49 -17.99
N ASP A 409 8.66 3.15 -19.25
CA ASP A 409 9.82 3.52 -20.07
C ASP A 409 9.41 4.18 -21.40
N GLY A 410 8.15 4.63 -21.50
CA GLY A 410 7.59 5.24 -22.71
C GLY A 410 8.32 6.51 -23.17
N PRO A 411 8.30 6.83 -24.48
CA PRO A 411 9.17 7.83 -25.10
C PRO A 411 8.81 9.30 -24.78
N ILE A 412 7.76 9.54 -24.00
CA ILE A 412 7.31 10.86 -23.58
C ILE A 412 7.47 10.95 -22.07
N ASP A 413 8.30 11.88 -21.57
CA ASP A 413 8.33 12.18 -20.14
C ASP A 413 7.03 12.87 -19.72
N MET A 414 6.38 12.40 -18.65
CA MET A 414 5.18 13.02 -18.09
C MET A 414 5.35 13.23 -16.58
N VAL A 415 5.35 14.48 -16.11
CA VAL A 415 5.30 14.78 -14.67
C VAL A 415 3.84 14.86 -14.23
N PHE A 416 3.44 13.99 -13.30
CA PHE A 416 2.09 13.95 -12.74
C PHE A 416 1.99 14.79 -11.46
N VAL A 417 1.28 15.91 -11.54
CA VAL A 417 1.05 16.84 -10.42
C VAL A 417 -0.33 16.56 -9.80
N MET A 418 -0.37 15.59 -8.88
CA MET A 418 -1.61 15.23 -8.18
C MET A 418 -2.15 16.39 -7.33
N GLY A 419 -3.48 16.55 -7.32
CA GLY A 419 -4.21 17.55 -6.55
C GLY A 419 -4.30 17.24 -5.05
N TRP A 420 -4.62 18.27 -4.27
CA TRP A 420 -4.64 18.32 -2.82
C TRP A 420 -3.41 17.68 -2.16
N VAL A 421 -3.60 16.67 -1.31
CA VAL A 421 -2.50 15.87 -0.75
C VAL A 421 -2.17 14.69 -1.65
N SER A 422 -0.93 14.21 -1.59
CA SER A 422 -0.46 13.01 -2.29
C SER A 422 0.31 12.09 -1.34
N HIS A 423 0.44 10.82 -1.70
CA HIS A 423 1.37 9.88 -1.05
C HIS A 423 1.72 8.76 -2.04
N LEU A 424 2.96 8.76 -2.54
CA LEU A 424 3.39 7.92 -3.67
C LEU A 424 3.07 6.42 -3.50
N GLU A 425 3.46 5.80 -2.38
CA GLU A 425 3.19 4.39 -2.09
C GLU A 425 1.70 4.04 -2.02
N TRP A 426 0.85 5.01 -1.64
CA TRP A 426 -0.57 4.76 -1.36
C TRP A 426 -1.43 4.82 -2.62
N PHE A 427 -0.93 5.46 -3.68
CA PHE A 427 -1.52 5.40 -5.02
C PHE A 427 -1.72 3.94 -5.47
N TRP A 428 -0.72 3.10 -5.21
CA TRP A 428 -0.69 1.67 -5.59
C TRP A 428 -1.60 0.77 -4.74
N LYS A 429 -2.29 1.32 -3.74
CA LYS A 429 -3.17 0.57 -2.81
C LYS A 429 -4.66 0.67 -3.17
N ASP A 430 -5.03 1.46 -4.18
CA ASP A 430 -6.35 1.37 -4.84
C ASP A 430 -6.17 0.84 -6.26
N ARG A 431 -7.02 -0.12 -6.66
CA ARG A 431 -6.90 -0.78 -7.97
C ARG A 431 -7.19 0.20 -9.11
N ALA A 432 -8.15 1.12 -8.97
CA ALA A 432 -8.49 2.06 -10.03
C ALA A 432 -7.37 3.10 -10.24
N PHE A 433 -6.75 3.59 -9.16
CA PHE A 433 -5.61 4.49 -9.22
C PHE A 433 -4.34 3.82 -9.76
N ALA A 434 -4.03 2.60 -9.29
CA ALA A 434 -2.91 1.81 -9.83
C ALA A 434 -3.10 1.53 -11.34
N THR A 435 -4.32 1.18 -11.78
CA THR A 435 -4.65 1.02 -13.21
C THR A 435 -4.52 2.33 -13.99
N PHE A 436 -5.00 3.46 -13.46
CA PHE A 436 -4.89 4.79 -14.08
C PHE A 436 -3.42 5.19 -14.31
N LEU A 437 -2.57 5.03 -13.29
CA LEU A 437 -1.14 5.34 -13.39
C LEU A 437 -0.40 4.38 -14.34
N THR A 438 -0.71 3.09 -14.28
CA THR A 438 -0.15 2.08 -15.20
C THR A 438 -0.56 2.38 -16.65
N ARG A 439 -1.81 2.81 -16.89
CA ARG A 439 -2.30 3.18 -18.22
C ARG A 439 -1.63 4.45 -18.76
N LEU A 440 -1.42 5.49 -17.94
CA LEU A 440 -0.56 6.64 -18.34
C LEU A 440 0.87 6.16 -18.71
N ALA A 441 1.42 5.23 -17.95
CA ALA A 441 2.74 4.66 -18.19
C ALA A 441 2.84 3.75 -19.45
N THR A 442 1.72 3.39 -20.10
CA THR A 442 1.75 2.62 -21.37
C THR A 442 2.27 3.43 -22.56
N PHE A 443 2.23 4.76 -22.48
CA PHE A 443 2.69 5.67 -23.54
C PHE A 443 3.63 6.78 -23.04
N SER A 444 4.02 6.75 -21.76
CA SER A 444 4.90 7.76 -21.15
C SER A 444 5.85 7.16 -20.10
N ARG A 445 7.02 7.79 -19.91
CA ARG A 445 7.82 7.63 -18.69
C ARG A 445 7.22 8.56 -17.65
N LEU A 446 6.38 7.98 -16.79
CA LEU A 446 5.55 8.72 -15.86
C LEU A 446 6.32 9.02 -14.57
N ILE A 447 6.65 10.30 -14.38
CA ILE A 447 7.37 10.84 -13.23
C ILE A 447 6.33 11.29 -12.18
N LEU A 448 6.24 10.58 -11.07
CA LEU A 448 5.36 10.90 -9.94
C LEU A 448 6.17 11.57 -8.83
N PHE A 449 5.60 12.54 -8.12
CA PHE A 449 6.23 13.11 -6.93
C PHE A 449 5.22 13.52 -5.87
N ASP A 450 5.66 13.52 -4.62
CA ASP A 450 4.93 14.12 -3.51
C ASP A 450 5.28 15.61 -3.38
N LYS A 451 4.28 16.48 -3.39
CA LYS A 451 4.51 17.94 -3.29
C LYS A 451 5.10 18.27 -1.91
N ARG A 452 6.03 19.23 -1.81
CA ARG A 452 6.64 19.62 -0.51
C ARG A 452 5.58 19.85 0.58
N GLY A 453 5.83 19.30 1.78
CA GLY A 453 4.87 19.28 2.88
C GLY A 453 3.88 18.11 2.88
N THR A 454 3.74 17.36 1.78
CA THR A 454 2.79 16.24 1.63
C THR A 454 3.50 14.91 1.39
N GLY A 455 2.84 13.81 1.73
CA GLY A 455 3.29 12.44 1.46
C GLY A 455 4.64 12.10 2.10
N LEU A 456 5.54 11.55 1.29
CA LEU A 456 6.91 11.19 1.69
C LEU A 456 7.91 12.36 1.60
N SER A 457 7.52 13.50 1.01
CA SER A 457 8.38 14.69 0.93
C SER A 457 8.51 15.42 2.27
N ASP A 458 9.63 16.14 2.43
CA ASP A 458 9.94 16.86 3.67
C ASP A 458 8.80 17.80 4.11
N ARG A 459 8.54 17.81 5.42
CA ARG A 459 7.44 18.58 6.03
C ARG A 459 7.86 20.03 6.23
N VAL A 460 7.06 20.96 5.71
CA VAL A 460 7.25 22.42 5.84
C VAL A 460 6.56 22.96 7.10
N PRO A 461 7.07 24.03 7.73
CA PRO A 461 6.39 24.67 8.85
C PRO A 461 5.01 25.24 8.44
N VAL A 462 4.01 25.07 9.30
CA VAL A 462 2.61 25.44 9.03
C VAL A 462 2.42 26.96 8.90
N ASP A 463 3.30 27.73 9.53
CA ASP A 463 3.43 29.20 9.46
C ASP A 463 4.19 29.70 8.21
N LYS A 464 4.90 28.81 7.49
CA LYS A 464 5.79 29.14 6.36
C LYS A 464 5.49 28.25 5.17
N LEU A 465 4.27 28.36 4.67
CA LEU A 465 3.86 27.68 3.46
C LEU A 465 4.67 28.17 2.24
N PRO A 466 5.07 27.28 1.34
CA PRO A 466 5.80 27.64 0.12
C PRO A 466 4.92 28.41 -0.87
N THR A 467 5.54 29.24 -1.72
CA THR A 467 4.81 29.86 -2.84
C THR A 467 4.58 28.85 -3.96
N LEU A 468 3.72 29.20 -4.92
CA LEU A 468 3.54 28.39 -6.14
C LEU A 468 4.84 28.32 -6.96
N GLU A 469 5.68 29.35 -6.89
CA GLU A 469 7.03 29.36 -7.50
C GLU A 469 7.98 28.39 -6.78
N THR A 470 7.94 28.33 -5.43
CA THR A 470 8.76 27.36 -4.69
C THR A 470 8.36 25.91 -4.99
N ARG A 471 7.10 25.68 -5.37
CA ARG A 471 6.62 24.37 -5.87
C ARG A 471 6.98 24.12 -7.34
N MET A 472 7.14 25.17 -8.15
CA MET A 472 7.62 25.07 -9.53
C MET A 472 9.09 24.63 -9.56
N ASP A 473 9.90 25.11 -8.60
CA ASP A 473 11.26 24.60 -8.39
C ASP A 473 11.30 23.14 -7.92
N ASP A 474 10.28 22.61 -7.23
CA ASP A 474 10.19 21.16 -6.93
C ASP A 474 10.01 20.33 -8.19
N VAL A 475 9.08 20.74 -9.06
CA VAL A 475 8.87 20.09 -10.38
C VAL A 475 10.16 20.10 -11.17
N ARG A 476 10.88 21.24 -11.17
CA ARG A 476 12.17 21.37 -11.84
C ARG A 476 13.24 20.47 -11.22
N ALA A 477 13.36 20.43 -9.89
CA ALA A 477 14.33 19.58 -9.19
C ALA A 477 14.06 18.08 -9.42
N VAL A 478 12.79 17.66 -9.45
CA VAL A 478 12.39 16.29 -9.77
C VAL A 478 12.68 15.96 -11.24
N MET A 479 12.37 16.85 -12.19
CA MET A 479 12.74 16.66 -13.60
C MET A 479 14.25 16.55 -13.79
N ASP A 480 15.01 17.49 -13.21
CA ASP A 480 16.48 17.51 -13.31
C ASP A 480 17.09 16.24 -12.66
N ALA A 481 16.50 15.71 -11.57
CA ALA A 481 16.91 14.45 -10.94
C ALA A 481 16.48 13.17 -11.69
N ALA A 482 15.36 13.22 -12.43
CA ALA A 482 14.88 12.12 -13.28
C ALA A 482 15.60 12.06 -14.65
N GLY A 483 16.51 13.01 -14.93
CA GLY A 483 17.12 13.17 -16.26
C GLY A 483 16.09 13.57 -17.32
N SER A 484 15.12 14.41 -16.95
CA SER A 484 14.07 14.92 -17.83
C SER A 484 14.38 16.36 -18.25
N GLU A 485 14.86 16.53 -19.49
CA GLU A 485 15.12 17.88 -20.02
C GLU A 485 13.81 18.63 -20.29
N ARG A 486 12.80 17.93 -20.84
CA ARG A 486 11.47 18.45 -21.16
C ARG A 486 10.41 17.39 -20.85
N ALA A 487 9.25 17.79 -20.31
CA ALA A 487 8.16 16.88 -19.99
C ALA A 487 6.77 17.43 -20.34
N VAL A 488 5.79 16.55 -20.49
CA VAL A 488 4.37 16.86 -20.40
C VAL A 488 4.01 17.09 -18.92
N LEU A 489 3.27 18.16 -18.61
CA LEU A 489 2.87 18.48 -17.25
C LEU A 489 1.39 18.11 -17.04
N CYS A 490 1.14 17.08 -16.24
CA CYS A 490 -0.15 16.41 -16.10
C CYS A 490 -0.77 16.75 -14.74
N GLY A 491 -1.55 17.83 -14.68
CA GLY A 491 -2.05 18.43 -13.44
C GLY A 491 -3.48 18.03 -13.07
N VAL A 492 -3.72 17.79 -11.79
CA VAL A 492 -5.05 17.50 -11.21
C VAL A 492 -5.41 18.57 -10.18
N SER A 493 -6.63 19.12 -10.18
CA SER A 493 -7.06 20.15 -9.21
C SER A 493 -6.12 21.37 -9.17
N GLU A 494 -5.48 21.71 -8.05
CA GLU A 494 -4.47 22.80 -8.00
C GLU A 494 -3.15 22.47 -8.72
N GLY A 495 -2.96 21.21 -9.14
CA GLY A 495 -1.84 20.82 -10.00
C GLY A 495 -1.87 21.56 -11.34
N GLY A 496 -3.06 21.84 -11.89
CA GLY A 496 -3.22 22.64 -13.12
C GLY A 496 -2.54 24.02 -13.02
N PRO A 497 -2.87 24.84 -12.00
CA PRO A 497 -2.14 26.08 -11.68
C PRO A 497 -0.62 25.96 -11.58
N LEU A 498 -0.10 24.87 -11.00
CA LEU A 498 1.35 24.65 -10.92
C LEU A 498 1.96 24.34 -12.30
N CYS A 499 1.31 23.48 -13.09
CA CYS A 499 1.72 23.19 -14.47
C CYS A 499 1.67 24.46 -15.35
N ALA A 500 0.64 25.29 -15.18
CA ALA A 500 0.45 26.55 -15.89
C ALA A 500 1.55 27.57 -15.58
N LEU A 501 1.91 27.74 -14.30
CA LEU A 501 3.03 28.61 -13.90
C LEU A 501 4.35 28.10 -14.49
N PHE A 502 4.64 26.80 -14.35
CA PHE A 502 5.85 26.19 -14.89
C PHE A 502 5.95 26.39 -16.40
N ALA A 503 4.87 26.16 -17.15
CA ALA A 503 4.86 26.31 -18.61
C ALA A 503 4.94 27.78 -19.07
N ALA A 504 4.46 28.73 -18.28
CA ALA A 504 4.63 30.16 -18.55
C ALA A 504 6.06 30.64 -18.27
N THR A 505 6.72 30.14 -17.21
CA THR A 505 8.09 30.52 -16.83
C THR A 505 9.17 29.76 -17.62
N TYR A 506 8.92 28.48 -17.94
CA TYR A 506 9.86 27.59 -18.64
C TYR A 506 9.21 26.87 -19.84
N PRO A 507 8.64 27.59 -20.83
CA PRO A 507 8.00 26.97 -22.00
C PRO A 507 8.92 26.01 -22.77
N GLN A 508 10.23 26.24 -22.73
CA GLN A 508 11.24 25.33 -23.29
C GLN A 508 11.37 23.99 -22.54
N LYS A 509 11.04 23.92 -21.25
CA LYS A 509 11.03 22.66 -20.46
C LYS A 509 9.66 21.96 -20.47
N ALA A 510 8.60 22.61 -20.93
CA ALA A 510 7.30 21.97 -21.17
C ALA A 510 7.23 21.40 -22.60
N ILE A 511 6.62 20.23 -22.77
CA ILE A 511 6.22 19.66 -24.06
C ILE A 511 4.78 20.06 -24.35
N ALA A 512 3.89 19.78 -23.40
CA ALA A 512 2.48 20.11 -23.39
C ALA A 512 1.96 20.17 -21.94
N ILE A 513 0.74 20.65 -21.73
CA ILE A 513 0.03 20.55 -20.44
C ILE A 513 -1.23 19.70 -20.63
N THR A 514 -1.52 18.81 -19.69
CA THR A 514 -2.85 18.23 -19.52
C THR A 514 -3.40 18.64 -18.15
N MET A 515 -4.65 19.06 -18.09
CA MET A 515 -5.31 19.53 -16.86
C MET A 515 -6.60 18.73 -16.63
N MET A 516 -6.73 18.08 -15.48
CA MET A 516 -7.89 17.26 -15.12
C MET A 516 -8.64 17.89 -13.94
N GLY A 517 -9.80 18.47 -14.22
CA GLY A 517 -10.60 19.20 -13.25
C GLY A 517 -9.76 20.25 -12.53
N CYS A 518 -9.48 21.37 -13.19
CA CYS A 518 -8.59 22.42 -12.68
C CYS A 518 -9.30 23.78 -12.63
N TYR A 519 -8.68 24.77 -11.98
CA TYR A 519 -9.24 26.11 -11.80
C TYR A 519 -8.19 27.20 -12.07
N ALA A 520 -8.64 28.34 -12.59
CA ALA A 520 -7.77 29.51 -12.81
C ALA A 520 -7.56 30.33 -11.53
N ARG A 521 -8.57 30.36 -10.66
CA ARG A 521 -8.62 31.06 -9.38
C ARG A 521 -9.48 30.23 -8.43
N ARG A 522 -9.19 30.17 -7.12
CA ARG A 522 -10.01 29.34 -6.21
C ARG A 522 -11.14 30.08 -5.49
N LEU A 523 -10.93 31.34 -5.10
CA LEU A 523 -11.98 32.14 -4.46
C LEU A 523 -12.89 32.81 -5.49
N TRP A 524 -14.13 33.05 -5.11
CA TRP A 524 -15.08 33.85 -5.87
C TRP A 524 -14.48 35.22 -6.27
N ALA A 525 -14.93 35.75 -7.41
CA ALA A 525 -14.84 37.15 -7.80
C ALA A 525 -16.02 37.51 -8.73
N GLU A 526 -16.30 38.79 -8.91
CA GLU A 526 -17.35 39.27 -9.84
C GLU A 526 -17.09 38.82 -11.28
N ASP A 527 -15.82 38.73 -11.67
CA ASP A 527 -15.34 38.23 -12.96
C ASP A 527 -14.89 36.75 -12.94
N TYR A 528 -15.13 36.04 -11.83
CA TYR A 528 -14.88 34.61 -11.66
C TYR A 528 -15.90 33.99 -10.67
N PRO A 529 -17.19 33.84 -11.08
CA PRO A 529 -18.29 33.62 -10.14
C PRO A 529 -18.47 32.14 -9.70
N TRP A 530 -17.57 31.24 -10.08
CA TRP A 530 -17.72 29.79 -9.90
C TRP A 530 -17.08 29.24 -8.63
N GLY A 531 -16.00 29.89 -8.15
CA GLY A 531 -15.32 29.52 -6.91
C GLY A 531 -16.14 29.86 -5.66
N PRO A 532 -15.92 29.16 -4.53
CA PRO A 532 -16.55 29.49 -3.25
C PRO A 532 -16.14 30.86 -2.71
N THR A 533 -16.99 31.45 -1.88
CA THR A 533 -16.67 32.70 -1.16
C THR A 533 -15.61 32.46 -0.08
N ALA A 534 -15.11 33.54 0.55
CA ALA A 534 -14.15 33.44 1.66
C ALA A 534 -14.75 32.70 2.85
N GLU A 535 -16.00 33.02 3.21
CA GLU A 535 -16.75 32.42 4.32
C GLU A 535 -17.00 30.92 4.07
N GLN A 536 -17.34 30.56 2.84
CA GLN A 536 -17.46 29.15 2.42
C GLN A 536 -16.13 28.41 2.47
N ARG A 537 -14.99 29.11 2.34
CA ARG A 537 -13.66 28.50 2.52
C ARG A 537 -13.25 28.40 3.98
N ASP A 538 -13.59 29.36 4.83
CA ASP A 538 -13.34 29.28 6.27
C ASP A 538 -14.13 28.12 6.92
N LEU A 539 -15.41 27.95 6.56
CA LEU A 539 -16.19 26.76 6.96
C LEU A 539 -15.52 25.45 6.51
N PHE A 540 -14.95 25.40 5.30
CA PHE A 540 -14.21 24.22 4.83
C PHE A 540 -12.87 24.03 5.56
N PHE A 541 -12.22 25.09 6.06
CA PHE A 541 -11.05 24.95 6.93
C PHE A 541 -11.43 24.38 8.32
N GLU A 542 -12.59 24.76 8.86
CA GLU A 542 -13.14 24.20 10.10
C GLU A 542 -13.55 22.72 9.93
N GLU A 543 -14.15 22.37 8.79
CA GLU A 543 -14.43 20.98 8.43
C GLU A 543 -13.15 20.15 8.31
N ILE A 544 -12.11 20.66 7.62
CA ILE A 544 -10.79 20.03 7.56
C ILE A 544 -10.21 19.85 8.97
N ALA A 545 -10.25 20.87 9.83
CA ALA A 545 -9.71 20.78 11.18
C ALA A 545 -10.44 19.74 12.05
N SER A 546 -11.75 19.59 11.87
CA SER A 546 -12.61 18.74 12.70
C SER A 546 -12.69 17.28 12.20
N ASN A 547 -12.72 17.07 10.88
CA ASN A 547 -13.02 15.78 10.26
C ASN A 547 -11.80 15.13 9.58
N TRP A 548 -10.58 15.66 9.76
CA TRP A 548 -9.40 15.10 9.10
C TRP A 548 -9.15 13.63 9.46
N GLY A 549 -8.83 12.83 8.45
CA GLY A 549 -8.54 11.41 8.61
C GLY A 549 -9.76 10.50 8.68
N GLY A 550 -10.98 11.07 8.70
CA GLY A 550 -12.15 10.45 8.07
C GLY A 550 -12.10 10.58 6.53
N PRO A 551 -13.09 10.06 5.80
CA PRO A 551 -13.17 10.10 4.34
C PRO A 551 -13.62 11.48 3.81
N LEU A 552 -13.04 12.57 4.30
CA LEU A 552 -13.53 13.94 4.14
C LEU A 552 -13.70 14.32 2.66
N GLY A 553 -14.87 14.86 2.33
CA GLY A 553 -15.21 15.40 1.02
C GLY A 553 -15.34 14.36 -0.09
N ILE A 554 -15.47 13.07 0.23
CA ILE A 554 -15.67 12.01 -0.77
C ILE A 554 -17.00 12.18 -1.52
N GLU A 555 -18.01 12.74 -0.85
CA GLU A 555 -19.35 13.07 -1.34
C GLU A 555 -19.35 14.12 -2.48
N ASP A 556 -18.26 14.86 -2.63
CA ASP A 556 -18.00 15.78 -3.75
C ASP A 556 -16.83 15.34 -4.64
N ARG A 557 -15.82 14.65 -4.08
CA ARG A 557 -14.59 14.28 -4.80
C ARG A 557 -14.70 13.00 -5.62
N ALA A 558 -15.48 12.04 -5.16
CA ALA A 558 -15.76 10.81 -5.89
C ALA A 558 -17.15 10.28 -5.49
N PRO A 559 -18.23 10.98 -5.86
CA PRO A 559 -19.57 10.64 -5.39
C PRO A 559 -20.00 9.21 -5.77
N SER A 560 -19.58 8.64 -6.91
CA SER A 560 -19.84 7.24 -7.27
C SER A 560 -19.17 6.24 -6.33
N LYS A 561 -18.02 6.62 -5.75
CA LYS A 561 -17.30 5.86 -4.71
C LYS A 561 -17.64 6.30 -3.28
N ALA A 562 -18.43 7.34 -3.06
CA ALA A 562 -18.76 7.79 -1.72
C ALA A 562 -19.53 6.72 -0.91
N ASN A 563 -20.21 5.76 -1.54
CA ASN A 563 -20.90 4.66 -0.84
C ASN A 563 -20.02 3.42 -0.63
N ASP A 564 -18.90 3.36 -1.36
CA ASP A 564 -17.96 2.25 -1.32
C ASP A 564 -17.15 2.33 -0.02
N GLN A 565 -17.50 1.47 0.94
CA GLN A 565 -16.89 1.46 2.27
C GLN A 565 -15.40 1.07 2.25
N GLU A 566 -14.92 0.42 1.18
CA GLU A 566 -13.51 0.14 0.99
C GLU A 566 -12.79 1.38 0.46
N PHE A 567 -13.33 2.02 -0.58
CA PHE A 567 -12.79 3.26 -1.12
C PHE A 567 -12.83 4.41 -0.09
N ARG A 568 -13.88 4.51 0.75
CA ARG A 568 -13.91 5.45 1.89
C ARG A 568 -12.74 5.21 2.85
N LYS A 569 -12.45 3.95 3.21
CA LYS A 569 -11.31 3.61 4.11
C LYS A 569 -9.96 3.90 3.45
N TRP A 570 -9.81 3.59 2.16
CA TRP A 570 -8.62 3.92 1.39
C TRP A 570 -8.41 5.44 1.31
N TRP A 571 -9.45 6.21 0.98
CA TRP A 571 -9.42 7.68 0.89
C TRP A 571 -9.13 8.34 2.24
N ALA A 572 -9.80 7.91 3.32
CA ALA A 572 -9.52 8.37 4.67
C ALA A 572 -8.04 8.16 5.06
N THR A 573 -7.46 7.02 4.65
CA THR A 573 -6.05 6.68 4.92
C THR A 573 -5.10 7.49 4.04
N TYR A 574 -5.42 7.65 2.75
CA TYR A 574 -4.71 8.53 1.82
C TYR A 574 -4.57 9.96 2.35
N LEU A 575 -5.65 10.52 2.92
CA LEU A 575 -5.61 11.84 3.54
C LEU A 575 -4.65 11.91 4.75
N ARG A 576 -4.68 10.93 5.65
CA ARG A 576 -3.78 10.88 6.84
C ARG A 576 -2.31 10.71 6.46
N MET A 577 -2.02 9.86 5.48
CA MET A 577 -0.65 9.65 4.98
C MET A 577 -0.15 10.92 4.24
N GLY A 578 -1.02 11.52 3.42
CA GLY A 578 -0.73 12.73 2.67
C GLY A 578 -0.42 13.94 3.55
N ALA A 579 -1.23 14.25 4.56
CA ALA A 579 -0.98 15.38 5.47
C ALA A 579 -1.50 15.17 6.89
N SER A 580 -0.93 15.93 7.84
CA SER A 580 -1.54 16.16 9.15
C SER A 580 -2.65 17.22 9.05
N PRO A 581 -3.61 17.30 9.99
CA PRO A 581 -4.75 18.22 9.91
C PRO A 581 -4.32 19.68 9.74
N GLY A 582 -3.35 20.14 10.55
CA GLY A 582 -2.83 21.50 10.47
C GLY A 582 -2.13 21.80 9.13
N ALA A 583 -1.37 20.84 8.59
CA ALA A 583 -0.77 20.98 7.27
C ALA A 583 -1.83 21.00 6.16
N ALA A 584 -2.92 20.24 6.29
CA ALA A 584 -4.04 20.21 5.35
C ALA A 584 -4.86 21.52 5.35
N VAL A 585 -5.17 22.09 6.52
CA VAL A 585 -5.81 23.41 6.64
C VAL A 585 -4.94 24.46 5.96
N ALA A 586 -3.65 24.48 6.29
CA ALA A 586 -2.71 25.47 5.78
C ALA A 586 -2.50 25.33 4.26
N LEU A 587 -2.29 24.10 3.75
CA LEU A 587 -2.28 23.77 2.32
C LEU A 587 -3.52 24.31 1.61
N THR A 588 -4.71 24.04 2.15
CA THR A 588 -5.97 24.45 1.53
C THR A 588 -6.16 25.96 1.57
N ARG A 589 -5.66 26.64 2.61
CA ARG A 589 -5.66 28.11 2.73
C ARG A 589 -4.74 28.79 1.72
N MET A 590 -3.55 28.25 1.45
CA MET A 590 -2.69 28.78 0.38
C MET A 590 -3.26 28.44 -1.00
N ASN A 591 -3.78 27.22 -1.21
CA ASN A 591 -4.49 26.86 -2.44
C ASN A 591 -5.71 27.78 -2.70
N ALA A 592 -6.38 28.29 -1.66
CA ALA A 592 -7.47 29.26 -1.80
C ALA A 592 -7.01 30.63 -2.34
N GLN A 593 -5.73 30.99 -2.14
CA GLN A 593 -5.14 32.25 -2.61
C GLN A 593 -4.61 32.18 -4.06
N ILE A 594 -4.62 30.99 -4.68
CA ILE A 594 -4.19 30.83 -6.08
C ILE A 594 -5.13 31.60 -7.01
N ASP A 595 -4.54 32.50 -7.80
CA ASP A 595 -5.14 33.20 -8.93
C ASP A 595 -4.07 33.35 -10.02
N ILE A 596 -4.17 32.53 -11.08
CA ILE A 596 -3.23 32.51 -12.20
C ILE A 596 -3.83 33.10 -13.49
N ARG A 597 -5.01 33.72 -13.40
CA ARG A 597 -5.71 34.31 -14.56
C ARG A 597 -4.83 35.26 -15.39
N PRO A 598 -3.94 36.08 -14.80
CA PRO A 598 -3.04 36.96 -15.58
C PRO A 598 -1.99 36.22 -16.42
N ILE A 599 -1.62 34.98 -16.09
CA ILE A 599 -0.58 34.23 -16.82
C ILE A 599 -1.14 33.26 -17.87
N LEU A 600 -2.42 32.89 -17.82
CA LEU A 600 -3.04 31.99 -18.80
C LEU A 600 -2.82 32.42 -20.26
N PRO A 601 -2.97 33.72 -20.64
CA PRO A 601 -2.72 34.18 -22.01
C PRO A 601 -1.25 34.13 -22.45
N THR A 602 -0.32 33.86 -21.53
CA THR A 602 1.13 33.80 -21.83
C THR A 602 1.61 32.40 -22.19
N ILE A 603 0.82 31.36 -21.90
CA ILE A 603 1.19 29.95 -22.14
C ILE A 603 1.24 29.69 -23.65
N GLN A 604 2.39 29.21 -24.15
CA GLN A 604 2.64 28.96 -25.58
C GLN A 604 2.70 27.47 -25.96
N VAL A 605 2.56 26.56 -24.99
CA VAL A 605 2.64 25.10 -25.23
C VAL A 605 1.25 24.50 -25.44
N PRO A 606 1.13 23.44 -26.27
CA PRO A 606 -0.13 22.72 -26.46
C PRO A 606 -0.75 22.35 -25.11
N THR A 607 -2.02 22.68 -24.93
CA THR A 607 -2.73 22.47 -23.66
C THR A 607 -4.05 21.76 -23.89
N LEU A 608 -4.29 20.69 -23.14
CA LEU A 608 -5.54 19.93 -23.09
C LEU A 608 -6.19 20.15 -21.72
N VAL A 609 -7.43 20.63 -21.71
CA VAL A 609 -8.20 20.80 -20.46
C VAL A 609 -9.39 19.84 -20.47
N LEU A 610 -9.34 18.89 -19.54
CA LEU A 610 -10.29 17.81 -19.33
C LEU A 610 -11.09 18.11 -18.06
N HIS A 611 -12.26 18.74 -18.20
CA HIS A 611 -13.14 18.98 -17.05
C HIS A 611 -14.42 18.20 -17.23
N ARG A 612 -14.82 17.42 -16.21
CA ARG A 612 -16.01 16.57 -16.33
C ARG A 612 -17.28 17.26 -15.76
N SER A 613 -18.39 17.27 -16.49
CA SER A 613 -19.43 18.33 -16.43
C SER A 613 -20.24 18.51 -15.14
N GLY A 614 -20.39 17.48 -14.31
CA GLY A 614 -21.10 17.52 -13.01
C GLY A 614 -20.17 17.64 -11.81
N ASP A 615 -18.90 17.97 -12.02
CA ASP A 615 -17.88 18.05 -10.97
C ASP A 615 -18.32 18.95 -9.81
N ARG A 616 -18.42 18.35 -8.62
CA ARG A 616 -18.94 19.04 -7.43
C ARG A 616 -17.85 19.83 -6.70
N CYS A 617 -16.57 19.54 -6.96
CA CYS A 617 -15.44 20.18 -6.31
C CYS A 617 -15.04 21.50 -6.99
N LEU A 618 -15.06 21.52 -8.32
CA LEU A 618 -14.76 22.66 -9.18
C LEU A 618 -15.76 22.66 -10.33
N ARG A 619 -16.42 23.78 -10.64
CA ARG A 619 -17.44 23.76 -11.71
C ARG A 619 -16.80 23.61 -13.09
N VAL A 620 -17.53 23.04 -14.06
CA VAL A 620 -17.02 22.81 -15.42
C VAL A 620 -16.58 24.10 -16.13
N GLU A 621 -17.21 25.21 -15.78
CA GLU A 621 -16.85 26.54 -16.24
C GLU A 621 -15.47 27.01 -15.72
N GLU A 622 -14.97 26.49 -14.59
CA GLU A 622 -13.64 26.82 -14.08
C GLU A 622 -12.54 26.33 -15.04
N GLY A 623 -12.67 25.09 -15.53
CA GLY A 623 -11.79 24.52 -16.55
C GLY A 623 -12.02 25.11 -17.95
N ARG A 624 -13.27 25.37 -18.32
CA ARG A 624 -13.62 26.02 -19.60
C ARG A 624 -12.97 27.41 -19.70
N TYR A 625 -13.09 28.22 -18.65
CA TYR A 625 -12.47 29.54 -18.56
C TYR A 625 -10.93 29.48 -18.59
N MET A 626 -10.30 28.43 -18.05
CA MET A 626 -8.85 28.23 -18.24
C MET A 626 -8.50 28.07 -19.72
N ALA A 627 -9.23 27.23 -20.43
CA ALA A 627 -8.96 26.97 -21.85
C ALA A 627 -9.30 28.17 -22.75
N ASP A 628 -10.40 28.89 -22.47
CA ASP A 628 -10.78 30.12 -23.21
C ASP A 628 -9.70 31.22 -23.12
N LEU A 629 -8.86 31.20 -22.08
CA LEU A 629 -7.75 32.14 -21.89
C LEU A 629 -6.38 31.63 -22.33
N ILE A 630 -6.18 30.33 -22.56
CA ILE A 630 -4.90 29.77 -23.03
C ILE A 630 -4.90 29.71 -24.56
N PRO A 631 -3.94 30.37 -25.26
CA PRO A 631 -3.85 30.35 -26.71
C PRO A 631 -3.79 28.93 -27.29
N GLY A 632 -4.82 28.54 -28.04
CA GLY A 632 -4.89 27.24 -28.70
C GLY A 632 -5.14 26.04 -27.78
N ALA A 633 -5.62 26.25 -26.55
CA ALA A 633 -6.00 25.13 -25.69
C ALA A 633 -7.22 24.37 -26.22
N LYS A 634 -7.11 23.04 -26.23
CA LYS A 634 -8.21 22.11 -26.48
C LYS A 634 -8.98 21.94 -25.17
N PHE A 635 -10.02 22.76 -24.95
CA PHE A 635 -11.04 22.40 -23.97
C PHE A 635 -11.83 21.22 -24.51
N VAL A 636 -12.11 20.27 -23.64
CA VAL A 636 -13.08 19.23 -23.94
C VAL A 636 -13.89 18.96 -22.69
N GLU A 637 -15.22 18.98 -22.82
CA GLU A 637 -16.14 18.73 -21.71
C GLU A 637 -16.33 17.21 -21.57
N LEU A 638 -15.68 16.64 -20.56
CA LEU A 638 -16.02 15.30 -20.06
C LEU A 638 -17.32 15.48 -19.24
N PRO A 639 -17.86 14.44 -18.58
CA PRO A 639 -19.21 14.48 -18.01
C PRO A 639 -19.28 14.33 -16.48
N GLY A 640 -20.38 14.68 -15.80
CA GLY A 640 -20.68 14.21 -14.41
C GLY A 640 -19.63 14.46 -13.31
N ASP A 641 -19.62 13.66 -12.24
CA ASP A 641 -19.40 14.11 -10.85
C ASP A 641 -18.02 13.85 -10.19
N ASP A 642 -17.48 12.63 -10.27
CA ASP A 642 -16.27 12.15 -9.56
C ASP A 642 -14.95 12.91 -9.81
N HIS A 643 -14.74 14.08 -9.21
CA HIS A 643 -13.53 14.92 -9.35
C HIS A 643 -12.19 14.17 -9.52
N LEU A 644 -11.96 13.09 -8.76
CA LEU A 644 -10.77 12.24 -8.90
C LEU A 644 -10.67 11.60 -10.30
N PRO A 645 -9.56 11.78 -11.05
CA PRO A 645 -9.45 11.37 -12.46
C PRO A 645 -9.43 9.84 -12.64
N PHE A 646 -8.91 9.12 -11.64
CA PHE A 646 -8.88 7.66 -11.61
C PHE A 646 -10.22 7.02 -11.21
N VAL A 647 -11.24 7.82 -10.86
CA VAL A 647 -12.58 7.34 -10.49
C VAL A 647 -13.59 7.70 -11.59
N GLY A 648 -14.67 6.92 -11.68
CA GLY A 648 -15.68 7.00 -12.73
C GLY A 648 -15.14 6.45 -14.06
N ASP A 649 -15.57 7.04 -15.17
CA ASP A 649 -14.99 6.77 -16.48
C ASP A 649 -13.59 7.41 -16.59
N SER A 650 -12.58 6.66 -16.16
CA SER A 650 -11.16 7.03 -16.27
C SER A 650 -10.56 6.66 -17.62
N GLN A 651 -11.07 5.64 -18.33
CA GLN A 651 -10.52 5.23 -19.63
C GLN A 651 -10.76 6.28 -20.71
N THR A 652 -11.98 6.81 -20.87
CA THR A 652 -12.22 7.90 -21.84
C THR A 652 -11.35 9.13 -21.56
N MET A 653 -11.04 9.40 -20.29
CA MET A 653 -10.10 10.47 -19.90
C MET A 653 -8.66 10.17 -20.33
N LEU A 654 -8.19 8.93 -20.14
CA LEU A 654 -6.85 8.47 -20.50
C LEU A 654 -6.68 8.41 -22.03
N ASP A 655 -7.70 7.97 -22.75
CA ASP A 655 -7.71 7.90 -24.21
C ASP A 655 -7.59 9.29 -24.85
N HIS A 656 -8.25 10.31 -24.29
CA HIS A 656 -8.08 11.71 -24.74
C HIS A 656 -6.70 12.29 -24.39
N ILE A 657 -6.04 11.82 -23.32
CA ILE A 657 -4.65 12.18 -23.01
C ILE A 657 -3.71 11.53 -24.04
N GLU A 658 -3.87 10.24 -24.33
CA GLU A 658 -3.05 9.53 -25.32
C GLU A 658 -3.25 10.09 -26.73
N GLU A 659 -4.48 10.34 -27.15
CA GLU A 659 -4.84 10.87 -28.48
C GLU A 659 -4.29 12.29 -28.70
N PHE A 660 -4.29 13.12 -27.65
CA PHE A 660 -3.68 14.44 -27.67
C PHE A 660 -2.15 14.39 -27.79
N LEU A 661 -1.48 13.50 -27.04
CA LEU A 661 -0.01 13.44 -26.96
C LEU A 661 0.64 12.63 -28.09
N THR A 662 -0.05 11.59 -28.60
CA THR A 662 0.49 10.68 -29.62
C THR A 662 -0.11 10.91 -31.01
N GLY A 663 -1.31 11.51 -31.10
CA GLY A 663 -2.09 11.59 -32.34
C GLY A 663 -2.74 10.26 -32.76
N MET A 664 -2.60 9.19 -31.98
CA MET A 664 -3.22 7.89 -32.23
C MET A 664 -4.43 7.68 -31.31
N ARG A 665 -5.55 7.23 -31.87
CA ARG A 665 -6.70 6.75 -31.10
C ARG A 665 -6.58 5.24 -30.97
N GLN A 666 -6.45 4.71 -29.75
CA GLN A 666 -6.65 3.27 -29.56
C GLN A 666 -8.11 2.94 -29.92
N ALA A 667 -8.31 1.92 -30.76
CA ALA A 667 -9.61 1.28 -30.84
C ALA A 667 -9.84 0.51 -29.51
N PRO A 668 -11.08 0.36 -29.02
CA PRO A 668 -11.34 -0.44 -27.83
C PRO A 668 -10.73 -1.83 -27.98
N ALA A 669 -9.94 -2.25 -26.99
CA ALA A 669 -9.33 -3.57 -26.98
C ALA A 669 -10.41 -4.64 -26.76
N GLU A 670 -10.94 -5.18 -27.86
CA GLU A 670 -11.51 -6.52 -27.88
C GLU A 670 -10.36 -7.49 -27.58
N ASP A 671 -10.26 -7.96 -26.33
CA ASP A 671 -9.24 -8.93 -25.89
C ASP A 671 -9.51 -10.29 -26.54
N LYS A 672 -9.08 -10.40 -27.80
CA LYS A 672 -9.18 -11.58 -28.65
C LYS A 672 -8.17 -12.63 -28.23
N VAL A 673 -8.59 -13.48 -27.30
CA VAL A 673 -7.80 -14.58 -26.76
C VAL A 673 -8.24 -15.92 -27.33
N LEU A 674 -7.30 -16.86 -27.41
CA LEU A 674 -7.58 -18.26 -27.72
C LEU A 674 -7.98 -18.98 -26.42
N ALA A 675 -9.23 -19.42 -26.31
CA ALA A 675 -9.77 -20.08 -25.13
C ALA A 675 -10.52 -21.36 -25.48
N THR A 676 -10.60 -22.32 -24.56
CA THR A 676 -11.59 -23.40 -24.64
C THR A 676 -12.86 -23.00 -23.91
N VAL A 677 -13.97 -22.93 -24.63
CA VAL A 677 -15.31 -22.65 -24.09
C VAL A 677 -16.03 -23.96 -23.77
N LEU A 678 -16.64 -24.02 -22.58
CA LEU A 678 -17.62 -25.03 -22.18
C LEU A 678 -18.98 -24.34 -22.05
N TYR A 679 -19.92 -24.70 -22.91
CA TYR A 679 -21.30 -24.24 -22.88
C TYR A 679 -22.20 -25.32 -22.29
N ILE A 680 -22.99 -24.97 -21.27
CA ILE A 680 -23.79 -25.90 -20.48
C ILE A 680 -25.25 -25.45 -20.50
N ARG A 681 -26.15 -26.27 -21.03
CA ARG A 681 -27.60 -26.06 -21.02
C ARG A 681 -28.23 -26.91 -19.91
N SER A 682 -29.23 -26.37 -19.22
CA SER A 682 -29.96 -27.07 -18.15
C SER A 682 -31.47 -26.91 -18.31
N GLU A 683 -32.23 -27.94 -17.92
CA GLU A 683 -33.70 -27.93 -17.88
C GLU A 683 -34.24 -27.86 -16.44
N ALA A 684 -33.56 -27.09 -15.58
CA ALA A 684 -33.97 -26.81 -14.21
C ALA A 684 -35.17 -25.84 -14.17
N ASP A 685 -36.38 -26.40 -14.08
CA ASP A 685 -37.64 -25.65 -14.09
C ASP A 685 -37.99 -24.97 -12.74
N SER A 686 -37.36 -25.36 -11.62
CA SER A 686 -37.54 -24.69 -10.32
C SER A 686 -36.32 -23.88 -9.86
N GLU A 687 -36.57 -22.80 -9.13
CA GLU A 687 -35.55 -21.93 -8.52
C GLU A 687 -34.57 -22.71 -7.62
N VAL A 688 -35.07 -23.74 -6.91
CA VAL A 688 -34.26 -24.61 -6.05
C VAL A 688 -33.31 -25.51 -6.85
N GLU A 689 -33.72 -25.99 -8.02
CA GLU A 689 -32.86 -26.77 -8.92
C GLU A 689 -31.83 -25.86 -9.59
N GLN A 690 -32.24 -24.65 -10.00
CA GLN A 690 -31.35 -23.65 -10.56
C GLN A 690 -30.26 -23.23 -9.56
N ASP A 691 -30.58 -23.00 -8.29
CA ASP A 691 -29.57 -22.67 -7.28
C ASP A 691 -28.61 -23.82 -6.96
N ARG A 692 -29.10 -25.08 -6.95
CA ARG A 692 -28.22 -26.25 -6.85
C ARG A 692 -27.30 -26.39 -8.06
N PHE A 693 -27.81 -26.13 -9.27
CA PHE A 693 -27.03 -26.12 -10.51
C PHE A 693 -25.97 -25.00 -10.49
N ARG A 694 -26.33 -23.78 -10.10
CA ARG A 694 -25.41 -22.64 -9.90
C ARG A 694 -24.30 -22.98 -8.89
N ALA A 695 -24.63 -23.66 -7.79
CA ALA A 695 -23.66 -24.11 -6.79
C ALA A 695 -22.70 -25.18 -7.34
N LEU A 696 -23.22 -26.16 -8.10
CA LEU A 696 -22.43 -27.17 -8.79
C LEU A 696 -21.44 -26.54 -9.78
N LEU A 697 -21.90 -25.61 -10.62
CA LEU A 697 -21.04 -24.94 -11.61
C LEU A 697 -19.91 -24.13 -10.95
N ARG A 698 -20.19 -23.40 -9.87
CA ARG A 698 -19.15 -22.68 -9.10
C ARG A 698 -18.12 -23.65 -8.53
N HIS A 699 -18.57 -24.73 -7.89
CA HIS A 699 -17.67 -25.72 -7.31
C HIS A 699 -16.80 -26.44 -8.36
N GLN A 700 -17.36 -26.76 -9.52
CA GLN A 700 -16.63 -27.42 -10.60
C GLN A 700 -15.70 -26.46 -11.37
N ARG A 701 -16.08 -25.18 -11.53
CA ARG A 701 -15.17 -24.13 -11.99
C ARG A 701 -13.91 -24.09 -11.12
N ASP A 702 -14.08 -24.06 -9.80
CA ASP A 702 -12.95 -23.93 -8.87
C ASP A 702 -12.05 -25.17 -8.88
N LEU A 703 -12.65 -26.36 -8.86
CA LEU A 703 -11.94 -27.64 -8.93
C LEU A 703 -11.12 -27.81 -10.22
N PHE A 704 -11.67 -27.38 -11.35
CA PHE A 704 -11.04 -27.50 -12.67
C PHE A 704 -10.41 -26.20 -13.18
N ARG A 705 -10.20 -25.19 -12.34
CA ARG A 705 -9.57 -23.90 -12.72
C ARG A 705 -10.18 -23.31 -14.00
N GLY A 706 -11.50 -23.17 -14.01
CA GLY A 706 -12.24 -22.45 -15.04
C GLY A 706 -12.32 -20.96 -14.74
N GLU A 707 -12.39 -20.16 -15.79
CA GLU A 707 -12.46 -18.69 -15.76
C GLU A 707 -13.78 -18.22 -16.41
N ASN A 708 -14.11 -16.93 -16.27
CA ASN A 708 -15.23 -16.26 -16.95
C ASN A 708 -16.57 -17.02 -16.91
N LEU A 709 -16.99 -17.44 -15.70
CA LEU A 709 -18.27 -18.13 -15.48
C LEU A 709 -19.47 -17.17 -15.62
N THR A 710 -20.09 -17.17 -16.79
CA THR A 710 -21.37 -16.49 -17.05
C THR A 710 -22.53 -17.43 -16.79
N ILE A 711 -23.54 -16.97 -16.04
CA ILE A 711 -24.72 -17.75 -15.66
C ILE A 711 -25.99 -17.01 -16.13
N ALA A 712 -26.79 -17.67 -16.96
CA ALA A 712 -28.16 -17.27 -17.31
C ALA A 712 -29.16 -18.36 -16.87
N GLU A 713 -30.46 -18.11 -17.02
CA GLU A 713 -31.54 -19.00 -16.53
C GLU A 713 -31.48 -20.43 -17.09
N ARG A 714 -31.11 -20.58 -18.37
CA ARG A 714 -31.15 -21.86 -19.11
C ARG A 714 -29.81 -22.31 -19.69
N ALA A 715 -28.79 -21.45 -19.57
CA ALA A 715 -27.47 -21.67 -20.13
C ALA A 715 -26.42 -21.08 -19.20
N SER A 716 -25.23 -21.67 -19.17
CA SER A 716 -24.07 -21.13 -18.48
C SER A 716 -22.81 -21.45 -19.29
N ILE A 717 -21.82 -20.57 -19.21
CA ILE A 717 -20.61 -20.63 -20.03
C ILE A 717 -19.40 -20.50 -19.12
N LEU A 718 -18.38 -21.34 -19.33
CA LEU A 718 -17.09 -21.28 -18.66
C LEU A 718 -15.99 -21.25 -19.72
N THR A 719 -14.87 -20.56 -19.43
CA THR A 719 -13.64 -20.65 -20.24
C THR A 719 -12.55 -21.41 -19.51
N PHE A 720 -11.63 -22.02 -20.26
CA PHE A 720 -10.44 -22.70 -19.74
C PHE A 720 -9.23 -22.41 -20.61
N ASP A 721 -8.05 -22.39 -19.97
CA ASP A 721 -6.72 -22.24 -20.57
C ASP A 721 -6.24 -23.47 -21.39
N GLY A 722 -7.05 -24.53 -21.49
CA GLY A 722 -6.68 -25.71 -22.27
C GLY A 722 -7.79 -26.77 -22.39
N PRO A 723 -7.93 -27.43 -23.57
CA PRO A 723 -9.10 -28.24 -23.88
C PRO A 723 -9.23 -29.51 -23.05
N ALA A 724 -8.10 -30.15 -22.70
CA ALA A 724 -8.13 -31.34 -21.86
C ALA A 724 -8.66 -31.05 -20.44
N ARG A 725 -8.59 -29.79 -19.98
CA ARG A 725 -9.16 -29.35 -18.70
C ARG A 725 -10.67 -29.12 -18.84
N ALA A 726 -11.09 -28.40 -19.88
CA ALA A 726 -12.50 -28.16 -20.18
C ALA A 726 -13.32 -29.44 -20.34
N VAL A 727 -12.84 -30.42 -21.10
CA VAL A 727 -13.55 -31.69 -21.32
C VAL A 727 -13.63 -32.53 -20.03
N ARG A 728 -12.59 -32.52 -19.20
CA ARG A 728 -12.60 -33.17 -17.87
C ARG A 728 -13.58 -32.50 -16.91
N ALA A 729 -13.66 -31.16 -16.92
CA ALA A 729 -14.64 -30.39 -16.17
C ALA A 729 -16.07 -30.72 -16.63
N ALA A 730 -16.32 -30.75 -17.94
CA ALA A 730 -17.60 -31.10 -18.53
C ALA A 730 -18.07 -32.50 -18.11
N ASN A 731 -17.18 -33.50 -18.13
CA ASN A 731 -17.50 -34.86 -17.67
C ASN A 731 -17.86 -34.91 -16.19
N ALA A 732 -17.08 -34.25 -15.32
CA ALA A 732 -17.34 -34.22 -13.89
C ALA A 732 -18.63 -33.46 -13.54
N ILE A 733 -18.93 -32.38 -14.27
CA ILE A 733 -20.21 -31.64 -14.20
C ILE A 733 -21.38 -32.55 -14.57
N VAL A 734 -21.28 -33.30 -15.68
CA VAL A 734 -22.29 -34.29 -16.11
C VAL A 734 -22.46 -35.42 -15.10
N GLU A 735 -21.37 -36.01 -14.60
CA GLU A 735 -21.44 -37.05 -13.57
C GLU A 735 -22.12 -36.58 -12.29
N LEU A 736 -21.86 -35.37 -11.84
CA LEU A 736 -22.47 -34.81 -10.63
C LEU A 736 -23.92 -34.41 -10.85
N ALA A 737 -24.25 -33.85 -12.02
CA ALA A 737 -25.64 -33.56 -12.40
C ALA A 737 -26.49 -34.85 -12.43
N ASN A 738 -25.97 -35.93 -13.01
CA ASN A 738 -26.62 -37.25 -13.03
C ASN A 738 -26.86 -37.82 -11.62
N ARG A 739 -25.98 -37.56 -10.65
CA ARG A 739 -26.13 -37.99 -9.25
C ARG A 739 -27.09 -37.11 -8.44
N LEU A 740 -27.58 -36.02 -9.03
CA LEU A 740 -28.52 -35.06 -8.45
C LEU A 740 -29.83 -34.98 -9.25
N ASP A 741 -30.08 -35.95 -10.13
CA ASP A 741 -31.24 -36.05 -11.03
C ASP A 741 -31.44 -34.81 -11.95
N MET A 742 -30.34 -34.14 -12.33
CA MET A 742 -30.36 -32.93 -13.17
C MET A 742 -30.12 -33.23 -14.66
N SER A 743 -31.10 -32.92 -15.51
CA SER A 743 -30.95 -32.93 -16.97
C SER A 743 -30.10 -31.75 -17.46
N ILE A 744 -28.89 -32.04 -17.96
CA ILE A 744 -27.99 -31.06 -18.58
C ILE A 744 -27.36 -31.57 -19.88
N CYS A 745 -26.94 -30.64 -20.74
CA CYS A 745 -26.28 -30.90 -22.03
C CYS A 745 -25.02 -30.03 -22.15
N CYS A 746 -23.87 -30.61 -22.53
CA CYS A 746 -22.60 -29.90 -22.61
C CYS A 746 -22.03 -29.86 -24.04
N GLY A 747 -21.51 -28.70 -24.45
CA GLY A 747 -20.73 -28.51 -25.68
C GLY A 747 -19.38 -27.88 -25.39
N VAL A 748 -18.31 -28.32 -26.06
CA VAL A 748 -16.94 -27.79 -25.89
C VAL A 748 -16.30 -27.46 -27.24
N GLU A 749 -15.76 -26.25 -27.38
CA GLU A 749 -14.95 -25.81 -28.53
C GLU A 749 -13.74 -24.98 -28.07
N THR A 750 -12.62 -25.02 -28.81
CA THR A 750 -11.45 -24.15 -28.63
C THR A 750 -11.27 -23.24 -29.84
N GLY A 751 -11.25 -21.93 -29.61
CA GLY A 751 -11.11 -20.95 -30.67
C GLY A 751 -10.96 -19.54 -30.13
N MET A 752 -11.08 -18.55 -31.01
CA MET A 752 -11.01 -17.14 -30.61
C MET A 752 -12.30 -16.73 -29.90
N CYS A 753 -12.13 -16.06 -28.75
CA CYS A 753 -13.19 -15.44 -27.99
C CYS A 753 -12.88 -13.97 -27.71
N ASP A 754 -13.93 -13.17 -27.68
CA ASP A 754 -13.92 -11.80 -27.21
C ASP A 754 -14.31 -11.79 -25.73
N ILE A 755 -13.36 -11.45 -24.85
CA ILE A 755 -13.57 -11.45 -23.39
C ILE A 755 -13.67 -10.01 -22.87
N GLY A 756 -14.90 -9.52 -22.73
CA GLY A 756 -15.21 -8.26 -22.06
C GLY A 756 -15.59 -8.47 -20.59
N GLN A 757 -15.70 -7.37 -19.82
CA GLN A 757 -16.02 -7.43 -18.38
C GLN A 757 -17.38 -8.09 -18.05
N GLN A 758 -18.31 -8.17 -19.02
CA GLN A 758 -19.62 -8.83 -18.87
C GLN A 758 -20.08 -9.58 -20.15
N THR A 759 -19.22 -9.67 -21.17
CA THR A 759 -19.55 -10.26 -22.49
C THR A 759 -18.52 -11.32 -22.84
N LEU A 760 -18.99 -12.49 -23.27
CA LEU A 760 -18.15 -13.57 -23.79
C LEU A 760 -18.73 -13.99 -25.14
N GLU A 761 -18.10 -13.56 -26.22
CA GLU A 761 -18.60 -13.71 -27.59
C GLU A 761 -17.52 -14.31 -28.52
N GLY A 762 -17.87 -14.53 -29.79
CA GLY A 762 -16.98 -15.14 -30.78
C GLY A 762 -17.28 -16.61 -31.10
N THR A 763 -16.66 -17.11 -32.17
CA THR A 763 -17.08 -18.34 -32.86
C THR A 763 -17.01 -19.62 -32.03
N ALA A 764 -16.12 -19.68 -31.04
CA ALA A 764 -16.06 -20.82 -30.11
C ALA A 764 -17.25 -20.85 -29.13
N VAL A 765 -17.77 -19.68 -28.73
CA VAL A 765 -18.98 -19.59 -27.88
C VAL A 765 -20.21 -20.03 -28.66
N GLU A 766 -20.34 -19.57 -29.91
CA GLU A 766 -21.42 -19.96 -30.82
C GLU A 766 -21.41 -21.48 -31.06
N THR A 767 -20.26 -22.03 -31.46
CA THR A 767 -20.07 -23.46 -31.77
C THR A 767 -20.31 -24.35 -30.54
N ALA A 768 -19.78 -23.99 -29.36
CA ALA A 768 -20.07 -24.70 -28.12
C ALA A 768 -21.57 -24.65 -27.76
N GLY A 769 -22.24 -23.52 -28.02
CA GLY A 769 -23.68 -23.39 -27.89
C GLY A 769 -24.45 -24.33 -28.82
N GLU A 770 -24.03 -24.51 -30.08
CA GLU A 770 -24.64 -25.46 -31.02
C GLU A 770 -24.44 -26.93 -30.64
N LEU A 771 -23.24 -27.27 -30.14
CA LEU A 771 -22.98 -28.58 -29.55
C LEU A 771 -23.94 -28.85 -28.37
N SER A 772 -24.18 -27.90 -27.46
CA SER A 772 -25.13 -28.10 -26.34
C SER A 772 -26.61 -28.23 -26.77
N LYS A 773 -26.97 -27.79 -27.98
CA LYS A 773 -28.32 -27.98 -28.57
C LYS A 773 -28.49 -29.37 -29.18
N THR A 774 -27.40 -29.98 -29.66
CA THR A 774 -27.38 -31.28 -30.36
C THR A 774 -26.89 -32.45 -29.49
N ALA A 775 -26.34 -32.14 -28.31
CA ALA A 775 -26.12 -33.08 -27.22
C ALA A 775 -27.45 -33.61 -26.66
N ALA A 776 -27.49 -34.91 -26.38
CA ALA A 776 -28.49 -35.52 -25.53
C ALA A 776 -28.28 -35.09 -24.06
N PHE A 777 -29.23 -35.43 -23.18
CA PHE A 777 -29.00 -35.29 -21.75
C PHE A 777 -27.81 -36.15 -21.31
N SER A 778 -27.04 -35.60 -20.37
CA SER A 778 -25.88 -36.28 -19.79
C SER A 778 -24.76 -36.57 -20.81
N GLU A 779 -24.70 -35.82 -21.92
CA GLU A 779 -23.70 -35.96 -22.98
C GLU A 779 -22.78 -34.73 -23.04
N VAL A 780 -21.49 -34.97 -23.29
CA VAL A 780 -20.49 -33.95 -23.63
C VAL A 780 -20.13 -34.11 -25.11
N LEU A 781 -20.52 -33.14 -25.93
CA LEU A 781 -20.11 -33.07 -27.33
C LEU A 781 -18.93 -32.11 -27.52
N VAL A 782 -18.01 -32.49 -28.40
CA VAL A 782 -16.81 -31.72 -28.77
C VAL A 782 -16.61 -31.76 -30.29
N THR A 783 -15.88 -30.81 -30.85
CA THR A 783 -15.50 -30.85 -32.28
C THR A 783 -14.22 -31.64 -32.52
N GLU A 784 -13.95 -31.94 -33.79
CA GLU A 784 -12.67 -32.49 -34.26
C GLU A 784 -11.45 -31.67 -33.80
N THR A 785 -11.58 -30.34 -33.69
CA THR A 785 -10.55 -29.44 -33.16
C THR A 785 -10.18 -29.81 -31.73
N VAL A 786 -11.18 -29.86 -30.84
CA VAL A 786 -10.99 -30.22 -29.42
C VAL A 786 -10.48 -31.65 -29.29
N MET A 787 -11.06 -32.60 -30.04
CA MET A 787 -10.66 -34.01 -30.02
C MET A 787 -9.16 -34.19 -30.37
N ASN A 788 -8.69 -33.52 -31.42
CA ASN A 788 -7.28 -33.54 -31.80
C ASN A 788 -6.37 -32.85 -30.75
N LEU A 789 -6.78 -31.71 -30.20
CA LEU A 789 -6.02 -30.97 -29.19
C LEU A 789 -5.91 -31.69 -27.84
N VAL A 790 -6.78 -32.68 -27.55
CA VAL A 790 -6.69 -33.53 -26.35
C VAL A 790 -6.04 -34.90 -26.62
N SER A 791 -5.44 -35.11 -27.79
CA SER A 791 -4.72 -36.34 -28.10
C SER A 791 -3.62 -36.62 -27.07
N GLY A 792 -3.52 -37.89 -26.64
CA GLY A 792 -2.61 -38.31 -25.55
C GLY A 792 -3.10 -38.01 -24.12
N SER A 793 -4.19 -37.27 -23.92
CA SER A 793 -4.72 -36.95 -22.57
C SER A 793 -5.46 -38.10 -21.86
N GLY A 794 -5.61 -39.25 -22.52
CA GLY A 794 -6.37 -40.41 -22.03
C GLY A 794 -7.89 -40.31 -22.18
N LEU A 795 -8.41 -39.23 -22.78
CA LEU A 795 -9.83 -39.10 -23.14
C LEU A 795 -10.13 -39.90 -24.43
N LEU A 796 -11.30 -40.52 -24.48
CA LEU A 796 -11.77 -41.34 -25.61
C LEU A 796 -13.08 -40.77 -26.18
N PHE A 797 -13.29 -40.92 -27.48
CA PHE A 797 -14.43 -40.29 -28.17
C PHE A 797 -15.03 -41.22 -29.24
N LEU A 798 -16.34 -41.08 -29.49
CA LEU A 798 -17.03 -41.66 -30.64
C LEU A 798 -17.44 -40.56 -31.63
N PRO A 799 -17.22 -40.73 -32.95
CA PRO A 799 -17.81 -39.85 -33.96
C PRO A 799 -19.34 -40.02 -33.96
N LYS A 800 -20.08 -38.91 -34.00
CA LYS A 800 -21.55 -38.92 -33.88
C LYS A 800 -22.25 -38.44 -35.15
N SER A 801 -21.96 -37.22 -35.59
CA SER A 801 -22.59 -36.57 -36.74
C SER A 801 -21.78 -35.34 -37.17
N GLN A 802 -22.17 -34.68 -38.26
CA GLN A 802 -21.70 -33.32 -38.57
C GLN A 802 -22.72 -32.29 -38.07
N LEU A 803 -22.23 -31.10 -37.68
CA LEU A 803 -23.06 -29.89 -37.62
C LEU A 803 -23.27 -29.36 -39.05
N SER A 804 -24.48 -28.86 -39.33
CA SER A 804 -24.92 -28.44 -40.66
C SER A 804 -24.24 -27.15 -41.15
N ASP A 805 -24.32 -26.91 -42.46
CA ASP A 805 -23.77 -25.79 -43.25
C ASP A 805 -22.23 -25.59 -43.21
N HIS A 806 -21.55 -25.91 -42.11
CA HIS A 806 -20.10 -25.71 -41.95
C HIS A 806 -19.29 -27.01 -41.92
N GLY A 807 -19.94 -28.18 -41.90
CA GLY A 807 -19.28 -29.49 -42.08
C GLY A 807 -18.45 -29.99 -40.88
N ILE A 808 -18.51 -29.29 -39.75
CA ILE A 808 -17.77 -29.59 -38.51
C ILE A 808 -18.14 -31.00 -38.02
N VAL A 809 -17.13 -31.88 -37.88
CA VAL A 809 -17.31 -33.25 -37.37
C VAL A 809 -17.41 -33.21 -35.85
N VAL A 810 -18.46 -33.82 -35.31
CA VAL A 810 -18.78 -33.84 -33.87
C VAL A 810 -18.51 -35.20 -33.25
N PHE A 811 -17.87 -35.16 -32.09
CA PHE A 811 -17.46 -36.28 -31.28
C PHE A 811 -18.16 -36.25 -29.93
N SER A 812 -18.64 -37.41 -29.47
CA SER A 812 -19.22 -37.61 -28.14
C SER A 812 -18.17 -38.24 -27.22
N LEU A 813 -18.03 -37.70 -26.00
CA LEU A 813 -17.08 -38.22 -25.02
C LEU A 813 -17.52 -39.61 -24.53
N LEU A 814 -16.58 -40.57 -24.53
CA LEU A 814 -16.79 -41.87 -23.88
C LEU A 814 -16.54 -41.75 -22.38
N ASP A 815 -17.58 -42.09 -21.60
CA ASP A 815 -17.50 -42.29 -20.16
C ASP A 815 -16.42 -43.35 -19.83
N SER A 816 -15.40 -42.94 -19.08
CA SER A 816 -14.22 -43.76 -18.80
C SER A 816 -14.45 -44.72 -17.63
N ARG A 817 -15.15 -45.83 -17.89
CA ARG A 817 -15.35 -46.97 -16.97
C ARG A 817 -14.69 -48.25 -17.48
#